data_AF-A0A420BRT7-F1
#
_entry.id   AF-A0A420BRT7-F1
#
_cell.length_a   1.000
_cell.length_b   1.000
_cell.length_c   1.000
_cell.angle_alpha   90.00
_cell.angle_beta   90.00
_cell.angle_gamma   90.00
#
_symmetry.space_group_name_H-M   'P 1'
#
loop_
_entity.id
_entity.type
_entity.pdbx_description
1 polymer ?
#
loop_
_entity_poly.entity_id
_entity_poly.type
_entity_poly.pdbx_seq_one_letter_code
_entity_poly.pdbx_strand_id
1 'polypeptide(L)'
;MAHSWGLLGEGLGGRYVPVEMIVTHEEDMKPDNQEPRNSRRRRWTRGLLATLSTAALVLGAAATAQAADEVAPQAATPRPVTVTLSASDLATVSSRSSRTVLRNQALSATSTQDRAYARFTLPEDVDTTRPVTASLSLTVRYTNATTAGVDVFAEGGAWSGKTLTYANRPSEGGDRLVRSSRTARTGATLTMSLGDVVQDVRDGELSLRVAYRQKSVSTLFHRTGDKAPSLKLTYTPKPAGTPSPEPPSAPEPTPAPEPSTPPTVDTSRMVFAHYFPPYPISIDNRPADSDYYARNYLDPEGENGKHAEYGGLLRDRPLAVAPSGSSTWRVDNLRREVSQAQSAGIDGFTVNIMSVSGTNWDAAKNLFTAAERQGRFAAVPMIDASASVAGVDPETVADRLAELYRSAAAFRVGDRMLLSSFAAEKQSVDWWSRIIQRLQRVHGVPITFQAVFLNASDANMSAFRDIADGYGNWGVRSEWHTSNGPDYAARAAALGKTWMAPVSVQDYRPRAGVFAESGNTDNLRASWRRAIESGAQYVQLVTWNDYSESTQFAPSADHGDTFLDISRPYLDWFHSGAQPRVTEDQAFLVHRTQFVGARPALSHLLAAPTLGGTSSSPTDEVEAVVYLTAPATLTVSVGGVATRFEAPAGRSVYTVPLREGTVSATIERSGQRVVSLTSPYRVVGTPEVQDLSYYGVSSVG
;
A
#
# COMPACT_ATOMS: atom_id res chain seq x y z
N MET A 1 51.47 30.39 51.16
CA MET A 1 51.43 29.05 51.80
C MET A 1 50.95 28.06 50.75
N ALA A 2 51.66 26.94 50.64
CA ALA A 2 51.53 25.86 49.62
C ALA A 2 50.19 25.09 49.73
N HIS A 3 49.69 24.19 48.85
CA HIS A 3 50.25 23.22 47.89
C HIS A 3 49.15 22.71 46.90
N SER A 4 49.54 22.44 45.64
CA SER A 4 49.33 21.19 44.84
C SER A 4 47.96 20.67 44.31
N TRP A 5 47.91 20.55 42.96
CA TRP A 5 47.37 19.52 42.01
C TRP A 5 46.16 18.62 42.31
N GLY A 6 45.27 18.46 41.30
CA GLY A 6 44.45 17.23 41.11
C GLY A 6 43.21 17.33 40.18
N LEU A 7 43.37 16.83 38.93
CA LEU A 7 42.42 16.11 38.05
C LEU A 7 40.95 16.59 37.86
N LEU A 8 40.64 16.90 36.59
CA LEU A 8 39.29 17.02 36.01
C LEU A 8 38.70 15.64 35.70
N GLY A 9 37.50 15.38 36.21
CA GLY A 9 36.66 14.23 35.90
C GLY A 9 35.25 14.69 35.55
N GLU A 10 34.71 14.11 34.49
CA GLU A 10 33.43 14.35 33.84
C GLU A 10 32.21 14.13 34.75
N GLY A 11 31.11 14.81 34.43
CA GLY A 11 29.80 14.46 34.97
C GLY A 11 28.71 15.46 34.61
N LEU A 12 28.01 15.24 33.49
CA LEU A 12 26.64 15.73 33.29
C LEU A 12 25.83 14.68 32.54
N GLY A 13 25.13 13.85 33.31
CA GLY A 13 24.17 12.87 32.82
C GLY A 13 22.86 13.55 32.38
N GLY A 14 22.51 13.37 31.12
CA GLY A 14 21.17 13.65 30.59
C GLY A 14 20.22 12.54 31.01
N ARG A 15 19.16 12.90 31.75
CA ARG A 15 18.10 12.00 32.19
C ARG A 15 17.23 11.59 31.00
N TYR A 16 17.25 10.31 30.66
CA TYR A 16 16.23 9.62 29.88
C TYR A 16 14.98 9.46 30.75
N VAL A 17 13.81 9.84 30.24
CA VAL A 17 12.51 9.58 30.90
C VAL A 17 12.03 8.20 30.46
N PRO A 18 11.85 7.23 31.38
CA PRO A 18 11.34 5.91 31.06
C PRO A 18 9.82 5.92 30.85
N VAL A 19 9.35 5.09 29.92
CA VAL A 19 7.95 4.76 29.72
C VAL A 19 7.53 3.76 30.80
N GLU A 20 6.80 4.20 31.82
CA GLU A 20 6.13 3.33 32.80
C GLU A 20 4.64 3.16 32.48
N MET A 21 4.16 1.94 32.76
CA MET A 21 2.76 1.46 32.79
C MET A 21 1.94 2.17 33.91
N ILE A 22 0.62 2.03 34.11
CA ILE A 22 -0.22 0.90 34.62
C ILE A 22 -1.71 1.40 34.54
N VAL A 23 -2.79 0.64 34.29
CA VAL A 23 -3.77 0.00 35.25
C VAL A 23 -5.06 -0.31 34.46
N THR A 24 -5.43 -1.56 34.13
CA THR A 24 -6.24 -2.63 34.81
C THR A 24 -7.77 -2.52 34.85
N HIS A 25 -8.39 -3.70 34.65
CA HIS A 25 -9.68 -4.23 35.14
C HIS A 25 -11.01 -3.77 34.56
N GLU A 26 -11.77 -4.73 33.99
CA GLU A 26 -13.17 -4.96 34.39
C GLU A 26 -13.60 -6.42 34.12
N GLU A 27 -14.27 -6.98 35.12
CA GLU A 27 -14.81 -8.34 35.23
C GLU A 27 -16.19 -8.49 34.57
N ASP A 28 -16.54 -9.74 34.30
CA ASP A 28 -17.86 -10.38 34.31
C ASP A 28 -19.12 -9.56 34.00
N MET A 29 -19.82 -9.97 32.92
CA MET A 29 -21.26 -10.27 33.00
C MET A 29 -21.68 -11.28 31.93
N LYS A 30 -22.03 -12.50 32.37
CA LYS A 30 -22.96 -13.40 31.68
C LYS A 30 -24.38 -12.80 31.72
N PRO A 31 -25.28 -13.25 30.83
CA PRO A 31 -26.32 -14.10 31.39
C PRO A 31 -26.61 -15.36 30.57
N ASP A 32 -26.88 -16.42 31.33
CA ASP A 32 -27.69 -17.57 30.94
C ASP A 32 -29.07 -17.11 30.43
N ASN A 33 -29.60 -17.82 29.44
CA ASN A 33 -30.97 -18.32 29.54
C ASN A 33 -31.21 -19.51 28.60
N GLN A 34 -31.55 -20.64 29.23
CA GLN A 34 -32.11 -21.83 28.63
C GLN A 34 -33.56 -21.59 28.19
N GLU A 35 -33.88 -21.97 26.94
CA GLU A 35 -34.96 -22.87 26.46
C GLU A 35 -36.37 -22.92 27.15
N PRO A 36 -37.46 -23.50 26.55
CA PRO A 36 -37.58 -24.24 25.28
C PRO A 36 -38.92 -24.08 24.47
N ARG A 37 -39.00 -24.87 23.38
CA ARG A 37 -40.15 -25.69 22.90
C ARG A 37 -41.06 -25.20 21.76
N ASN A 38 -41.13 -26.13 20.79
CA ASN A 38 -42.26 -26.59 19.96
C ASN A 38 -42.64 -25.76 18.72
N SER A 39 -43.03 -26.33 17.59
CA SER A 39 -42.99 -27.70 17.03
C SER A 39 -43.58 -27.64 15.61
N ARG A 40 -43.35 -28.70 14.83
CA ARG A 40 -44.14 -29.19 13.67
C ARG A 40 -43.80 -28.68 12.25
N ARG A 41 -43.07 -29.57 11.56
CA ARG A 41 -43.47 -30.33 10.36
C ARG A 41 -44.16 -29.56 9.21
N ARG A 42 -43.53 -29.61 8.02
CA ARG A 42 -43.95 -30.51 6.92
C ARG A 42 -42.92 -30.55 5.79
N ARG A 43 -42.46 -31.76 5.47
CA ARG A 43 -41.83 -32.13 4.20
C ARG A 43 -42.87 -32.09 3.09
N TRP A 44 -42.50 -31.63 1.91
CA TRP A 44 -42.98 -32.17 0.63
C TRP A 44 -41.81 -32.26 -0.35
N THR A 45 -41.73 -33.40 -1.02
CA THR A 45 -40.69 -33.85 -1.94
C THR A 45 -41.18 -33.77 -3.38
N ARG A 46 -40.22 -33.51 -4.28
CA ARG A 46 -40.12 -33.90 -5.70
C ARG A 46 -41.02 -33.18 -6.73
N GLY A 47 -40.33 -32.64 -7.74
CA GLY A 47 -40.84 -32.34 -9.08
C GLY A 47 -39.66 -32.15 -10.03
N LEU A 48 -39.32 -33.20 -10.77
CA LEU A 48 -38.40 -33.21 -11.91
C LEU A 48 -39.20 -32.70 -13.13
N LEU A 49 -38.64 -31.81 -13.95
CA LEU A 49 -39.07 -31.63 -15.34
C LEU A 49 -37.94 -31.00 -16.17
N ALA A 50 -37.63 -31.70 -17.26
CA ALA A 50 -36.69 -31.34 -18.32
C ALA A 50 -37.40 -30.65 -19.49
N THR A 51 -36.61 -30.34 -20.54
CA THR A 51 -36.92 -29.78 -21.89
C THR A 51 -36.81 -28.25 -22.01
N LEU A 52 -36.29 -27.63 -23.09
CA LEU A 52 -36.00 -28.06 -24.46
C LEU A 52 -34.99 -27.10 -25.14
N SER A 53 -34.40 -27.59 -26.23
CA SER A 53 -33.32 -27.09 -27.08
C SER A 53 -33.62 -25.87 -27.97
N THR A 54 -32.56 -25.22 -28.47
CA THR A 54 -32.56 -24.56 -29.79
C THR A 54 -31.23 -24.77 -30.52
N ALA A 55 -31.35 -25.20 -31.77
CA ALA A 55 -30.27 -25.49 -32.72
C ALA A 55 -29.89 -24.27 -33.56
N ALA A 56 -28.68 -24.26 -34.12
CA ALA A 56 -28.37 -23.52 -35.34
C ALA A 56 -27.41 -24.34 -36.22
N LEU A 57 -27.83 -24.53 -37.47
CA LEU A 57 -27.12 -25.20 -38.56
C LEU A 57 -25.87 -24.42 -38.98
N VAL A 58 -24.83 -25.15 -39.41
CA VAL A 58 -23.88 -24.66 -40.42
C VAL A 58 -23.72 -25.71 -41.51
N LEU A 59 -24.09 -25.33 -42.73
CA LEU A 59 -23.87 -26.07 -43.97
C LEU A 59 -22.42 -25.88 -44.42
N GLY A 60 -21.79 -26.99 -44.81
CA GLY A 60 -20.48 -27.00 -45.44
C GLY A 60 -20.55 -26.64 -46.92
N ALA A 61 -19.48 -26.02 -47.41
CA ALA A 61 -19.12 -26.02 -48.82
C ALA A 61 -17.60 -26.28 -48.92
N ALA A 62 -17.26 -27.38 -49.58
CA ALA A 62 -15.91 -27.66 -50.02
C ALA A 62 -15.65 -26.92 -51.35
N ALA A 63 -14.50 -26.28 -51.48
CA ALA A 63 -13.98 -25.83 -52.76
C ALA A 63 -12.45 -26.00 -52.79
N THR A 64 -12.00 -26.38 -53.97
CA THR A 64 -10.72 -26.95 -54.39
C THR A 64 -9.53 -25.98 -54.33
N ALA A 65 -8.34 -26.54 -54.13
CA ALA A 65 -7.05 -25.87 -54.18
C ALA A 65 -6.67 -25.38 -55.59
N GLN A 66 -6.07 -24.19 -55.66
CA GLN A 66 -5.15 -23.80 -56.72
C GLN A 66 -4.07 -22.89 -56.13
N ALA A 67 -2.81 -23.26 -56.40
CA ALA A 67 -1.62 -22.57 -55.95
C ALA A 67 -1.37 -21.28 -56.76
N ALA A 68 -1.07 -20.19 -56.08
CA ALA A 68 -0.44 -19.00 -56.63
C ALA A 68 0.32 -18.27 -55.50
N ASP A 69 1.62 -18.08 -55.72
CA ASP A 69 2.63 -17.27 -55.05
C ASP A 69 2.39 -16.77 -53.60
N GLU A 70 3.30 -17.22 -52.71
CA GLU A 70 3.50 -16.68 -51.37
C GLU A 70 3.84 -15.17 -51.41
N VAL A 71 2.85 -14.35 -51.07
CA VAL A 71 3.08 -13.06 -50.44
C VAL A 71 2.97 -13.30 -48.93
N ALA A 72 4.03 -13.01 -48.18
CA ALA A 72 4.04 -13.10 -46.72
C ALA A 72 2.78 -12.42 -46.14
N PRO A 73 2.06 -13.02 -45.18
CA PRO A 73 0.89 -12.40 -44.59
C PRO A 73 1.38 -11.18 -43.80
N GLN A 74 1.17 -10.00 -44.37
CA GLN A 74 1.27 -8.75 -43.66
C GLN A 74 0.34 -8.88 -42.44
N ALA A 75 0.90 -8.86 -41.23
CA ALA A 75 0.13 -8.96 -40.00
C ALA A 75 -1.02 -7.94 -40.07
N ALA A 76 -2.25 -8.45 -40.20
CA ALA A 76 -3.41 -7.60 -40.40
C ALA A 76 -3.49 -6.69 -39.17
N THR A 77 -3.41 -5.38 -39.39
CA THR A 77 -3.63 -4.39 -38.34
C THR A 77 -4.97 -4.70 -37.69
N PRO A 78 -5.03 -4.94 -36.37
CA PRO A 78 -6.29 -5.32 -35.73
C PRO A 78 -7.30 -4.18 -35.95
N ARG A 79 -8.43 -4.52 -36.57
CA ARG A 79 -9.50 -3.56 -36.87
C ARG A 79 -10.40 -3.40 -35.64
N PRO A 80 -10.96 -2.20 -35.40
CA PRO A 80 -11.93 -2.01 -34.34
C PRO A 80 -13.15 -2.93 -34.54
N VAL A 81 -13.58 -3.58 -33.46
CA VAL A 81 -14.81 -4.39 -33.39
C VAL A 81 -15.82 -3.70 -32.49
N THR A 82 -17.10 -3.93 -32.76
CA THR A 82 -18.21 -3.38 -31.96
C THR A 82 -19.05 -4.50 -31.38
N VAL A 83 -19.26 -4.48 -30.06
CA VAL A 83 -20.10 -5.43 -29.32
C VAL A 83 -21.16 -4.71 -28.50
N THR A 84 -22.27 -5.37 -28.20
CA THR A 84 -23.30 -4.86 -27.28
C THR A 84 -23.32 -5.75 -26.04
N LEU A 85 -23.04 -5.15 -24.90
CA LEU A 85 -22.97 -5.82 -23.61
C LEU A 85 -24.28 -5.61 -22.83
N SER A 86 -24.75 -6.67 -22.16
CA SER A 86 -25.77 -6.56 -21.12
C SER A 86 -25.11 -6.20 -19.79
N ALA A 87 -25.85 -5.52 -18.91
CA ALA A 87 -25.36 -5.22 -17.57
C ALA A 87 -25.14 -6.52 -16.76
N SER A 88 -23.93 -6.69 -16.20
CA SER A 88 -23.56 -7.81 -15.33
C SER A 88 -24.11 -7.66 -13.91
N ASP A 89 -24.29 -6.42 -13.44
CA ASP A 89 -25.00 -6.11 -12.22
C ASP A 89 -25.80 -4.79 -12.37
N LEU A 90 -26.89 -4.68 -11.63
CA LEU A 90 -27.81 -3.55 -11.66
C LEU A 90 -28.27 -3.21 -10.25
N ALA A 91 -28.35 -1.93 -9.91
CA ALA A 91 -28.86 -1.51 -8.61
C ALA A 91 -29.70 -0.25 -8.68
N THR A 92 -30.56 -0.08 -7.68
CA THR A 92 -31.18 1.20 -7.36
C THR A 92 -31.17 1.38 -5.87
N VAL A 93 -30.88 2.60 -5.45
CA VAL A 93 -30.87 3.00 -4.05
C VAL A 93 -31.73 4.24 -3.89
N SER A 94 -32.34 4.39 -2.72
CA SER A 94 -33.17 5.55 -2.40
C SER A 94 -32.91 6.03 -0.99
N SER A 95 -32.74 7.34 -0.80
CA SER A 95 -32.61 7.96 0.53
C SER A 95 -33.85 7.71 1.39
N ARG A 96 -35.01 7.49 0.76
CA ARG A 96 -36.29 7.18 1.41
C ARG A 96 -36.28 5.80 2.09
N SER A 97 -35.34 4.94 1.74
CA SER A 97 -35.20 3.59 2.30
C SER A 97 -33.71 3.28 2.47
N SER A 98 -33.05 4.08 3.32
CA SER A 98 -31.61 4.24 3.25
C SER A 98 -30.81 2.96 3.47
N ARG A 99 -31.34 2.01 4.24
CA ARG A 99 -30.69 0.74 4.58
C ARG A 99 -31.30 -0.49 3.86
N THR A 100 -32.20 -0.27 2.90
CA THR A 100 -32.91 -1.35 2.21
C THR A 100 -32.30 -1.63 0.85
N VAL A 101 -32.06 -2.91 0.52
CA VAL A 101 -31.65 -3.32 -0.83
C VAL A 101 -32.88 -3.43 -1.73
N LEU A 102 -32.93 -2.64 -2.81
CA LEU A 102 -34.11 -2.53 -3.69
C LEU A 102 -34.04 -3.48 -4.91
N ARG A 103 -33.88 -4.79 -4.65
CA ARG A 103 -33.56 -5.79 -5.69
C ARG A 103 -34.60 -5.91 -6.83
N ASN A 104 -35.87 -5.68 -6.51
CA ASN A 104 -36.99 -5.90 -7.44
C ASN A 104 -37.60 -4.59 -7.97
N GLN A 105 -37.05 -3.42 -7.58
CA GLN A 105 -37.56 -2.15 -8.05
C GLN A 105 -37.01 -1.81 -9.44
N ALA A 106 -37.81 -1.05 -10.20
CA ALA A 106 -37.33 -0.45 -11.45
C ALA A 106 -36.08 0.39 -11.20
N LEU A 107 -35.24 0.56 -12.21
CA LEU A 107 -34.09 1.45 -12.08
C LEU A 107 -34.59 2.88 -11.92
N SER A 108 -34.23 3.58 -10.85
CA SER A 108 -34.71 4.94 -10.56
C SER A 108 -33.55 5.93 -10.48
N ALA A 109 -33.72 7.09 -11.11
CA ALA A 109 -32.79 8.20 -11.00
C ALA A 109 -33.56 9.50 -10.76
N THR A 110 -33.18 10.24 -9.71
CA THR A 110 -33.72 11.57 -9.40
C THR A 110 -32.60 12.54 -9.07
N SER A 111 -32.92 13.81 -8.76
CA SER A 111 -31.92 14.83 -8.45
C SER A 111 -31.17 14.54 -7.16
N THR A 112 -31.85 14.01 -6.14
CA THR A 112 -31.31 13.95 -4.78
C THR A 112 -31.60 12.65 -4.04
N GLN A 113 -32.63 11.88 -4.43
CA GLN A 113 -33.10 10.78 -3.60
C GLN A 113 -32.72 9.42 -4.15
N ASP A 114 -32.77 9.24 -5.47
CA ASP A 114 -32.60 7.94 -6.11
C ASP A 114 -31.39 7.96 -7.04
N ARG A 115 -30.62 6.87 -7.02
CA ARG A 115 -29.51 6.60 -7.96
C ARG A 115 -29.69 5.21 -8.53
N ALA A 116 -29.48 5.09 -9.84
CA ALA A 116 -29.39 3.80 -10.50
C ALA A 116 -27.93 3.50 -10.85
N TYR A 117 -27.53 2.24 -10.73
CA TYR A 117 -26.19 1.79 -11.08
C TYR A 117 -26.28 0.66 -12.09
N ALA A 118 -25.33 0.63 -13.02
CA ALA A 118 -25.17 -0.43 -14.00
C ALA A 118 -23.70 -0.76 -14.17
N ARG A 119 -23.38 -2.04 -14.15
CA ARG A 119 -22.03 -2.55 -14.38
C ARG A 119 -21.99 -3.40 -15.64
N PHE A 120 -20.91 -3.31 -16.39
CA PHE A 120 -20.68 -4.08 -17.60
C PHE A 120 -19.29 -4.71 -17.55
N THR A 121 -19.21 -6.03 -17.73
CA THR A 121 -17.94 -6.75 -17.87
C THR A 121 -17.50 -6.68 -19.34
N LEU A 122 -16.29 -6.19 -19.59
CA LEU A 122 -15.72 -6.05 -20.93
C LEU A 122 -15.15 -7.39 -21.43
N PRO A 123 -15.07 -7.62 -22.76
CA PRO A 123 -14.38 -8.77 -23.32
C PRO A 123 -12.89 -8.83 -22.93
N GLU A 124 -12.34 -10.03 -22.70
CA GLU A 124 -10.95 -10.22 -22.26
C GLU A 124 -9.89 -9.78 -23.29
N ASP A 125 -10.27 -9.79 -24.57
CA ASP A 125 -9.46 -9.37 -25.72
C ASP A 125 -9.48 -7.85 -25.93
N VAL A 126 -10.19 -7.07 -25.10
CA VAL A 126 -10.10 -5.60 -25.12
C VAL A 126 -8.67 -5.18 -24.77
N ASP A 127 -8.02 -4.46 -25.69
CA ASP A 127 -6.76 -3.78 -25.45
C ASP A 127 -7.01 -2.40 -24.82
N THR A 128 -6.89 -2.31 -23.49
CA THR A 128 -7.06 -1.06 -22.73
C THR A 128 -5.88 -0.09 -22.89
N THR A 129 -4.86 -0.42 -23.70
CA THR A 129 -3.81 0.54 -24.09
C THR A 129 -4.23 1.40 -25.29
N ARG A 130 -5.38 1.09 -25.90
CA ARG A 130 -5.97 1.82 -27.04
C ARG A 130 -7.33 2.40 -26.65
N PRO A 131 -7.82 3.42 -27.39
CA PRO A 131 -9.14 3.99 -27.13
C PRO A 131 -10.26 2.95 -27.18
N VAL A 132 -11.13 2.98 -26.17
CA VAL A 132 -12.29 2.11 -26.04
C VAL A 132 -13.53 3.00 -25.99
N THR A 133 -14.26 3.09 -27.09
CA THR A 133 -15.43 3.99 -27.16
C THR A 133 -16.71 3.28 -26.76
N ALA A 134 -17.53 3.92 -25.93
CA ALA A 134 -18.75 3.33 -25.42
C ALA A 134 -20.00 4.21 -25.62
N SER A 135 -21.16 3.57 -25.73
CA SER A 135 -22.47 4.23 -25.73
C SER A 135 -23.46 3.46 -24.85
N LEU A 136 -24.04 4.15 -23.86
CA LEU A 136 -25.04 3.58 -22.96
C LEU A 136 -26.45 3.81 -23.51
N SER A 137 -27.26 2.75 -23.56
CA SER A 137 -28.68 2.81 -23.88
C SER A 137 -29.55 2.54 -22.66
N LEU A 138 -30.46 3.47 -22.33
CA LEU A 138 -31.44 3.36 -21.24
C LEU A 138 -32.86 3.53 -21.79
N THR A 139 -33.73 2.53 -21.59
CA THR A 139 -35.15 2.64 -21.98
C THR A 139 -36.00 3.15 -20.82
N VAL A 140 -36.66 4.29 -21.03
CA VAL A 140 -37.48 4.97 -20.03
C VAL A 140 -38.80 4.23 -19.88
N ARG A 141 -39.03 3.65 -18.70
CA ARG A 141 -40.28 2.98 -18.34
C ARG A 141 -41.37 3.99 -18.00
N TYR A 142 -41.03 5.05 -17.27
CA TYR A 142 -41.93 6.12 -16.88
C TYR A 142 -41.12 7.38 -16.53
N THR A 143 -41.59 8.55 -16.94
CA THR A 143 -41.08 9.82 -16.41
C THR A 143 -42.13 10.92 -16.48
N ASN A 144 -42.09 11.85 -15.52
CA ASN A 144 -42.81 13.12 -15.57
C ASN A 144 -41.86 14.32 -15.81
N ALA A 145 -40.61 14.06 -16.25
CA ALA A 145 -39.66 15.11 -16.55
C ALA A 145 -40.10 15.94 -17.77
N THR A 146 -39.88 17.24 -17.69
CA THR A 146 -40.22 18.21 -18.74
C THR A 146 -38.97 18.78 -19.40
N THR A 147 -37.79 18.58 -18.80
CA THR A 147 -36.50 19.05 -19.32
C THR A 147 -35.47 17.93 -19.38
N ALA A 148 -34.43 18.11 -20.20
CA ALA A 148 -33.30 17.19 -20.28
C ALA A 148 -32.54 17.11 -18.95
N GLY A 149 -32.14 15.90 -18.55
CA GLY A 149 -31.51 15.75 -17.24
C GLY A 149 -30.85 14.42 -16.91
N VAL A 150 -30.83 13.42 -17.80
CA VAL A 150 -30.12 12.17 -17.52
C VAL A 150 -28.61 12.44 -17.56
N ASP A 151 -27.96 12.31 -16.41
CA ASP A 151 -26.51 12.40 -16.28
C ASP A 151 -25.96 11.03 -15.94
N VAL A 152 -24.83 10.69 -16.56
CA VAL A 152 -24.12 9.42 -16.36
C VAL A 152 -22.73 9.75 -15.83
N PHE A 153 -22.35 9.02 -14.79
CA PHE A 153 -21.07 9.14 -14.12
C PHE A 153 -20.36 7.79 -14.20
N ALA A 154 -19.04 7.80 -14.40
CA ALA A 154 -18.21 6.66 -14.06
C ALA A 154 -18.27 6.46 -12.55
N GLU A 155 -18.35 5.23 -12.07
CA GLU A 155 -18.49 4.93 -10.66
C GLU A 155 -17.35 4.06 -10.17
N GLY A 156 -16.40 4.66 -9.46
CA GLY A 156 -15.17 4.02 -9.00
C GLY A 156 -15.32 3.23 -7.69
N GLY A 157 -16.42 3.40 -6.94
CA GLY A 157 -16.62 2.65 -5.70
C GLY A 157 -17.10 1.22 -5.91
N ALA A 158 -16.69 0.30 -5.03
CA ALA A 158 -17.18 -1.08 -5.05
C ALA A 158 -18.67 -1.15 -4.65
N TRP A 159 -19.49 -1.85 -5.44
CA TRP A 159 -20.90 -2.11 -5.14
C TRP A 159 -21.37 -3.47 -5.69
N SER A 160 -22.48 -3.98 -5.18
CA SER A 160 -23.23 -5.07 -5.82
C SER A 160 -24.72 -4.85 -5.67
N GLY A 161 -25.51 -5.07 -6.72
CA GLY A 161 -26.96 -5.00 -6.68
C GLY A 161 -27.61 -5.93 -5.64
N LYS A 162 -26.87 -6.92 -5.14
CA LYS A 162 -27.30 -7.79 -4.04
C LYS A 162 -27.23 -7.11 -2.68
N THR A 163 -26.29 -6.20 -2.45
CA THR A 163 -26.01 -5.63 -1.12
C THR A 163 -26.11 -4.10 -1.08
N LEU A 164 -26.26 -3.45 -2.24
CA LEU A 164 -26.30 -2.00 -2.34
C LEU A 164 -27.59 -1.42 -1.75
N THR A 165 -27.40 -0.46 -0.85
CA THR A 165 -28.39 0.37 -0.17
C THR A 165 -27.98 1.82 -0.35
N TYR A 166 -28.84 2.78 0.00
CA TYR A 166 -28.42 4.17 -0.08
C TYR A 166 -27.29 4.49 0.90
N ALA A 167 -27.27 3.88 2.07
CA ALA A 167 -26.30 4.16 3.15
C ALA A 167 -24.89 3.64 2.86
N ASN A 168 -24.75 2.56 2.09
CA ASN A 168 -23.46 1.97 1.70
C ASN A 168 -23.15 2.19 0.21
N ARG A 169 -23.87 3.10 -0.46
CA ARG A 169 -23.57 3.42 -1.86
C ARG A 169 -22.21 4.12 -1.96
N PRO A 170 -21.48 3.96 -3.08
CA PRO A 170 -20.27 4.73 -3.33
C PRO A 170 -20.48 6.23 -3.07
N SER A 171 -19.47 6.89 -2.50
CA SER A 171 -19.42 8.35 -2.48
C SER A 171 -19.53 8.83 -3.93
N GLU A 172 -20.52 9.67 -4.24
CA GLU A 172 -20.92 10.09 -5.59
C GLU A 172 -19.86 10.97 -6.31
N GLY A 173 -18.57 10.67 -6.16
CA GLY A 173 -17.41 11.43 -6.60
C GLY A 173 -16.81 10.99 -7.94
N GLY A 174 -17.40 10.00 -8.62
CA GLY A 174 -16.92 9.60 -9.94
C GLY A 174 -17.23 10.61 -11.05
N ASP A 175 -16.41 10.61 -12.11
CA ASP A 175 -16.43 11.61 -13.17
C ASP A 175 -17.71 11.57 -14.00
N ARG A 176 -18.25 12.75 -14.32
CA ARG A 176 -19.46 12.86 -15.16
C ARG A 176 -19.10 12.68 -16.63
N LEU A 177 -19.34 11.47 -17.16
CA LEU A 177 -19.15 11.12 -18.56
C LEU A 177 -20.15 11.81 -19.48
N VAL A 178 -21.42 11.90 -19.06
CA VAL A 178 -22.48 12.45 -19.90
C VAL A 178 -23.36 13.42 -19.13
N ARG A 179 -23.66 14.53 -19.79
CA ARG A 179 -24.74 15.46 -19.45
C ARG A 179 -25.75 15.51 -20.60
N SER A 180 -26.80 14.67 -20.55
CA SER A 180 -27.72 14.55 -21.68
C SER A 180 -28.47 15.86 -21.96
N SER A 181 -28.54 16.24 -23.23
CA SER A 181 -29.37 17.34 -23.74
C SER A 181 -30.77 16.87 -24.16
N ARG A 182 -31.06 15.56 -24.10
CA ARG A 182 -32.37 15.00 -24.46
C ARG A 182 -33.27 14.84 -23.23
N THR A 183 -34.50 15.31 -23.35
CA THR A 183 -35.58 15.07 -22.37
C THR A 183 -35.99 13.60 -22.41
N ALA A 184 -36.04 12.95 -21.24
CA ALA A 184 -36.58 11.60 -21.13
C ALA A 184 -38.09 11.61 -21.46
N ARG A 185 -38.56 10.64 -22.24
CA ARG A 185 -39.99 10.46 -22.54
C ARG A 185 -40.37 9.01 -22.27
N THR A 186 -41.52 8.79 -21.64
CA THR A 186 -42.05 7.45 -21.37
C THR A 186 -42.08 6.61 -22.65
N GLY A 187 -41.47 5.43 -22.62
CA GLY A 187 -41.36 4.51 -23.76
C GLY A 187 -40.16 4.75 -24.68
N ALA A 188 -39.43 5.86 -24.55
CA ALA A 188 -38.27 6.17 -25.40
C ALA A 188 -36.98 5.52 -24.88
N THR A 189 -36.08 5.16 -25.81
CA THR A 189 -34.70 4.76 -25.50
C THR A 189 -33.75 5.94 -25.68
N LEU A 190 -33.04 6.28 -24.61
CA LEU A 190 -31.97 7.28 -24.62
C LEU A 190 -30.65 6.57 -24.88
N THR A 191 -29.97 6.93 -25.97
CA THR A 191 -28.61 6.46 -26.27
C THR A 191 -27.65 7.62 -26.08
N MET A 192 -26.64 7.41 -25.25
CA MET A 192 -25.69 8.43 -24.79
C MET A 192 -24.28 7.96 -25.09
N SER A 193 -23.54 8.73 -25.90
CA SER A 193 -22.11 8.47 -26.13
C SER A 193 -21.34 8.81 -24.88
N LEU A 194 -20.60 7.84 -24.33
CA LEU A 194 -19.73 8.03 -23.18
C LEU A 194 -18.33 8.53 -23.57
N GLY A 195 -17.99 8.45 -24.86
CA GLY A 195 -16.64 8.77 -25.35
C GLY A 195 -15.69 7.60 -25.14
N ASP A 196 -14.41 7.89 -25.01
CA ASP A 196 -13.40 6.91 -24.61
C ASP A 196 -13.49 6.67 -23.11
N VAL A 197 -13.73 5.41 -22.71
CA VAL A 197 -13.95 5.01 -21.32
C VAL A 197 -12.79 4.21 -20.75
N VAL A 198 -11.65 4.14 -21.45
CA VAL A 198 -10.54 3.26 -21.06
C VAL A 198 -10.01 3.59 -19.66
N GLN A 199 -10.01 4.87 -19.29
CA GLN A 199 -9.58 5.36 -17.98
C GLN A 199 -10.59 5.09 -16.85
N ASP A 200 -11.81 4.67 -17.20
CA ASP A 200 -12.89 4.36 -16.26
C ASP A 200 -13.07 2.84 -16.04
N VAL A 201 -12.39 2.01 -16.82
CA VAL A 201 -12.42 0.55 -16.69
C VAL A 201 -11.51 0.12 -15.54
N ARG A 202 -12.01 -0.70 -14.63
CA ARG A 202 -11.27 -1.29 -13.50
C ARG A 202 -11.55 -2.78 -13.47
N ASP A 203 -10.49 -3.59 -13.38
CA ASP A 203 -10.58 -5.05 -13.35
C ASP A 203 -11.43 -5.66 -14.51
N GLY A 204 -11.36 -5.04 -15.70
CA GLY A 204 -12.14 -5.45 -16.86
C GLY A 204 -13.63 -5.10 -16.78
N GLU A 205 -14.05 -4.26 -15.85
CA GLU A 205 -15.44 -3.82 -15.68
C GLU A 205 -15.59 -2.30 -15.85
N LEU A 206 -16.68 -1.87 -16.50
CA LEU A 206 -17.14 -0.48 -16.51
C LEU A 206 -18.34 -0.35 -15.58
N SER A 207 -18.21 0.51 -14.57
CA SER A 207 -19.23 0.76 -13.57
C SER A 207 -19.80 2.17 -13.75
N LEU A 208 -21.12 2.29 -13.86
CA LEU A 208 -21.80 3.54 -14.18
C LEU A 208 -22.89 3.85 -13.15
N ARG A 209 -23.02 5.14 -12.81
CA ARG A 209 -24.12 5.69 -12.01
C ARG A 209 -24.95 6.66 -12.83
N VAL A 210 -26.27 6.59 -12.68
CA VAL A 210 -27.24 7.44 -13.36
C VAL A 210 -27.99 8.31 -12.34
N ALA A 211 -28.05 9.61 -12.62
CA ALA A 211 -28.84 10.59 -11.87
C ALA A 211 -29.71 11.43 -12.82
N TYR A 212 -30.75 12.08 -12.28
CA TYR A 212 -31.60 12.99 -13.07
C TYR A 212 -31.53 14.42 -12.52
N ARG A 213 -31.03 15.38 -13.30
CA ARG A 213 -30.81 16.76 -12.83
C ARG A 213 -32.08 17.53 -12.45
N GLN A 214 -33.19 17.34 -13.16
CA GLN A 214 -34.43 18.05 -12.85
C GLN A 214 -34.93 17.66 -11.45
N LYS A 215 -35.21 18.66 -10.61
CA LYS A 215 -35.78 18.44 -9.28
C LYS A 215 -37.24 18.01 -9.38
N SER A 216 -37.72 17.28 -8.37
CA SER A 216 -39.13 16.89 -8.20
C SER A 216 -39.72 16.06 -9.34
N VAL A 217 -38.88 15.27 -10.03
CA VAL A 217 -39.32 14.31 -11.05
C VAL A 217 -39.11 12.88 -10.57
N SER A 218 -39.92 11.96 -11.09
CA SER A 218 -39.71 10.53 -11.01
C SER A 218 -39.32 10.03 -12.39
N THR A 219 -38.16 9.42 -12.52
CA THR A 219 -37.71 8.80 -13.78
C THR A 219 -37.30 7.36 -13.51
N LEU A 220 -38.04 6.44 -14.12
CA LEU A 220 -37.84 5.01 -14.02
C LEU A 220 -37.38 4.43 -15.36
N PHE A 221 -36.42 3.53 -15.33
CA PHE A 221 -35.93 2.79 -16.48
C PHE A 221 -36.28 1.30 -16.35
N HIS A 222 -36.35 0.63 -17.49
CA HIS A 222 -36.45 -0.82 -17.53
C HIS A 222 -35.19 -1.45 -16.93
N ARG A 223 -35.38 -2.49 -16.12
CA ARG A 223 -34.30 -3.20 -15.41
C ARG A 223 -33.92 -4.51 -16.10
N THR A 224 -34.89 -5.20 -16.71
CA THR A 224 -34.75 -6.56 -17.22
C THR A 224 -35.38 -6.70 -18.62
N GLY A 225 -35.08 -7.82 -19.28
CA GLY A 225 -35.54 -8.12 -20.65
C GLY A 225 -34.82 -7.28 -21.70
N ASP A 226 -35.33 -7.30 -22.94
CA ASP A 226 -34.72 -6.63 -24.10
C ASP A 226 -34.62 -5.10 -24.00
N LYS A 227 -35.27 -4.52 -22.98
CA LYS A 227 -35.26 -3.09 -22.65
C LYS A 227 -34.32 -2.75 -21.49
N ALA A 228 -33.60 -3.72 -20.94
CA ALA A 228 -32.61 -3.50 -19.88
C ALA A 228 -31.46 -2.60 -20.39
N PRO A 229 -30.69 -1.97 -19.48
CA PRO A 229 -29.53 -1.19 -19.87
C PRO A 229 -28.53 -2.03 -20.69
N SER A 230 -28.06 -1.46 -21.79
CA SER A 230 -27.04 -2.06 -22.64
C SER A 230 -25.94 -1.07 -22.96
N LEU A 231 -24.72 -1.60 -23.13
CA LEU A 231 -23.53 -0.83 -23.46
C LEU A 231 -23.01 -1.27 -24.82
N LYS A 232 -23.05 -0.38 -25.82
CA LYS A 232 -22.40 -0.60 -27.10
C LYS A 232 -20.94 -0.17 -26.98
N LEU A 233 -20.01 -1.11 -27.13
CA LEU A 233 -18.57 -0.93 -26.97
C LEU A 233 -17.88 -1.10 -28.32
N THR A 234 -16.98 -0.18 -28.68
CA THR A 234 -16.10 -0.31 -29.86
C THR A 234 -14.65 -0.20 -29.44
N TYR A 235 -13.85 -1.23 -29.72
CA TYR A 235 -12.46 -1.35 -29.29
C TYR A 235 -11.63 -2.11 -30.32
N THR A 236 -10.30 -2.04 -30.21
CA THR A 236 -9.39 -2.85 -31.04
C THR A 236 -8.97 -4.08 -30.25
N PRO A 237 -9.19 -5.31 -30.77
CA PRO A 237 -8.77 -6.52 -30.06
C PRO A 237 -7.24 -6.60 -29.91
N LYS A 238 -6.79 -7.19 -28.80
CA LYS A 238 -5.38 -7.58 -28.62
C LYS A 238 -4.92 -8.44 -29.80
N PRO A 239 -3.69 -8.26 -30.32
CA PRO A 239 -3.19 -9.09 -31.42
C PRO A 239 -3.25 -10.57 -31.05
N ALA A 240 -3.91 -11.37 -31.88
CA ALA A 240 -3.89 -12.82 -31.73
C ALA A 240 -2.44 -13.30 -31.87
N GLY A 241 -1.92 -13.97 -30.83
CA GLY A 241 -0.61 -14.59 -30.89
C GLY A 241 -0.53 -15.53 -32.09
N THR A 242 0.48 -15.34 -32.95
CA THR A 242 0.69 -16.19 -34.12
C THR A 242 1.04 -17.61 -33.64
N PRO A 243 0.36 -18.67 -34.11
CA PRO A 243 0.75 -20.04 -33.79
C PRO A 243 2.11 -20.33 -34.44
N SER A 244 3.10 -20.71 -33.63
CA SER A 244 4.42 -21.13 -34.10
C SER A 244 4.33 -22.51 -34.78
N PRO A 245 5.02 -22.74 -35.92
CA PRO A 245 4.91 -23.99 -36.67
C PRO A 245 5.60 -25.16 -35.96
N GLU A 246 5.00 -26.34 -36.14
CA GLU A 246 5.33 -27.63 -35.54
C GLU A 246 6.64 -28.24 -36.11
N PRO A 247 7.61 -28.69 -35.28
CA PRO A 247 8.78 -29.42 -35.75
C PRO A 247 8.50 -30.92 -35.96
N PRO A 248 9.21 -31.61 -36.88
CA PRO A 248 8.92 -32.99 -37.28
C PRO A 248 9.28 -34.01 -36.20
N SER A 249 8.54 -35.13 -36.24
CA SER A 249 8.48 -36.20 -35.24
C SER A 249 9.72 -37.10 -35.20
N ALA A 250 10.29 -37.33 -34.01
CA ALA A 250 11.04 -38.54 -33.60
C ALA A 250 11.47 -38.45 -32.10
N PRO A 251 11.87 -39.55 -31.44
CA PRO A 251 11.14 -40.76 -31.03
C PRO A 251 10.76 -40.73 -29.52
N GLU A 252 9.94 -41.69 -29.08
CA GLU A 252 9.46 -41.88 -27.69
C GLU A 252 10.54 -42.48 -26.75
N PRO A 253 10.38 -42.45 -25.41
CA PRO A 253 10.45 -41.30 -24.51
C PRO A 253 11.72 -41.37 -23.61
N THR A 254 12.30 -40.22 -23.28
CA THR A 254 13.32 -40.07 -22.22
C THR A 254 12.74 -39.13 -21.14
N PRO A 255 13.02 -39.35 -19.84
CA PRO A 255 12.14 -38.99 -18.73
C PRO A 255 11.84 -37.50 -18.63
N ALA A 256 10.69 -37.18 -18.02
CA ALA A 256 10.30 -35.82 -17.68
C ALA A 256 11.50 -35.02 -17.12
N PRO A 257 11.78 -33.81 -17.63
CA PRO A 257 12.75 -32.94 -16.98
C PRO A 257 12.22 -32.67 -15.57
N GLU A 258 13.09 -32.89 -14.59
CA GLU A 258 12.81 -32.56 -13.19
C GLU A 258 12.24 -31.14 -13.09
N PRO A 259 11.35 -30.90 -12.12
CA PRO A 259 10.87 -29.56 -11.83
C PRO A 259 12.09 -28.65 -11.74
N SER A 260 12.18 -27.66 -12.64
CA SER A 260 13.19 -26.63 -12.55
C SER A 260 13.17 -26.11 -11.13
N THR A 261 14.29 -26.27 -10.43
CA THR A 261 14.47 -25.79 -9.07
C THR A 261 13.91 -24.37 -9.01
N PRO A 262 13.03 -24.02 -8.05
CA PRO A 262 12.67 -22.63 -7.86
C PRO A 262 13.97 -21.81 -7.84
N PRO A 263 14.01 -20.62 -8.49
CA PRO A 263 15.22 -19.82 -8.51
C PRO A 263 15.73 -19.74 -7.08
N THR A 264 16.94 -20.24 -6.85
CA THR A 264 17.58 -20.17 -5.54
C THR A 264 17.60 -18.69 -5.20
N VAL A 265 16.78 -18.26 -4.23
CA VAL A 265 16.76 -16.88 -3.79
C VAL A 265 18.18 -16.58 -3.34
N ASP A 266 18.83 -15.62 -3.98
CA ASP A 266 20.15 -15.17 -3.54
C ASP A 266 19.98 -14.52 -2.17
N THR A 267 20.30 -15.27 -1.13
CA THR A 267 20.21 -14.81 0.26
C THR A 267 21.40 -13.94 0.67
N SER A 268 22.36 -13.70 -0.24
CA SER A 268 23.53 -12.87 0.06
C SER A 268 23.20 -11.37 0.17
N ARG A 269 22.08 -10.96 -0.44
CA ARG A 269 21.58 -9.58 -0.42
C ARG A 269 20.07 -9.55 -0.23
N MET A 270 19.65 -9.34 1.02
CA MET A 270 18.22 -9.31 1.36
C MET A 270 17.82 -7.94 1.88
N VAL A 271 16.66 -7.46 1.47
CA VAL A 271 16.02 -6.27 2.04
C VAL A 271 14.86 -6.72 2.91
N PHE A 272 15.00 -6.43 4.20
CA PHE A 272 13.92 -6.57 5.16
C PHE A 272 13.32 -5.20 5.49
N ALA A 273 12.01 -5.13 5.70
CA ALA A 273 11.40 -3.96 6.33
C ALA A 273 10.98 -4.30 7.77
N HIS A 274 11.20 -3.36 8.69
CA HIS A 274 10.79 -3.54 10.07
C HIS A 274 9.26 -3.43 10.18
N TYR A 275 8.60 -4.53 10.53
CA TYR A 275 7.15 -4.55 10.71
C TYR A 275 6.79 -4.32 12.18
N PHE A 276 6.04 -3.26 12.45
CA PHE A 276 5.56 -2.86 13.77
C PHE A 276 4.11 -3.33 13.99
N PRO A 277 3.85 -4.36 14.81
CA PRO A 277 2.53 -4.97 14.94
C PRO A 277 1.34 -4.07 15.31
N PRO A 278 1.52 -3.00 16.11
CA PRO A 278 0.41 -2.15 16.54
C PRO A 278 -0.36 -1.43 15.42
N TYR A 279 0.24 -1.22 14.24
CA TYR A 279 -0.34 -0.41 13.18
C TYR A 279 -0.56 -1.17 11.84
N PRO A 280 -1.34 -2.27 11.84
CA PRO A 280 -1.70 -2.95 10.59
C PRO A 280 -2.68 -2.12 9.76
N ILE A 281 -2.86 -2.43 8.48
CA ILE A 281 -3.79 -1.69 7.59
C ILE A 281 -5.26 -1.62 8.08
N SER A 282 -5.66 -2.46 9.05
CA SER A 282 -6.93 -2.33 9.77
C SER A 282 -6.85 -2.90 11.17
N ILE A 283 -7.30 -2.13 12.17
CA ILE A 283 -7.29 -2.51 13.59
C ILE A 283 -8.61 -3.20 14.01
N ASP A 284 -9.75 -2.64 13.59
CA ASP A 284 -11.09 -3.03 14.03
C ASP A 284 -12.05 -3.41 12.89
N ASN A 285 -11.55 -3.50 11.64
CA ASN A 285 -12.32 -3.89 10.46
C ASN A 285 -13.57 -3.02 10.23
N ARG A 286 -13.40 -1.71 10.42
CA ARG A 286 -14.43 -0.68 10.22
C ARG A 286 -14.11 0.18 8.99
N PRO A 287 -15.12 0.88 8.42
CA PRO A 287 -14.88 1.85 7.35
C PRO A 287 -13.92 2.97 7.78
N ALA A 288 -13.16 3.52 6.83
CA ALA A 288 -12.08 4.47 7.08
C ALA A 288 -12.50 5.71 7.91
N ASP A 289 -13.72 6.20 7.70
CA ASP A 289 -14.26 7.39 8.36
C ASP A 289 -14.62 7.17 9.84
N SER A 290 -14.60 5.93 10.30
CA SER A 290 -15.11 5.52 11.61
C SER A 290 -14.31 4.37 12.22
N ASP A 291 -13.15 4.05 11.68
CA ASP A 291 -12.25 3.04 12.22
C ASP A 291 -11.42 3.58 13.38
N TYR A 292 -10.61 2.69 13.97
CA TYR A 292 -9.79 3.05 15.11
C TYR A 292 -8.80 4.16 14.78
N TYR A 293 -8.23 4.18 13.57
CA TYR A 293 -7.32 5.24 13.15
C TYR A 293 -8.01 6.60 13.18
N ALA A 294 -9.17 6.72 12.53
CA ALA A 294 -9.90 7.98 12.46
C ALA A 294 -10.41 8.45 13.83
N ARG A 295 -10.99 7.54 14.61
CA ARG A 295 -11.64 7.91 15.89
C ARG A 295 -10.67 8.16 17.04
N ASN A 296 -9.50 7.53 17.02
CA ASN A 296 -8.63 7.45 18.20
C ASN A 296 -7.20 7.95 17.95
N TYR A 297 -6.61 7.66 16.79
CA TYR A 297 -5.20 7.94 16.57
C TYR A 297 -4.95 9.25 15.84
N LEU A 298 -5.81 9.61 14.89
CA LEU A 298 -5.74 10.88 14.16
C LEU A 298 -6.47 12.02 14.88
N ASP A 299 -7.60 11.71 15.51
CA ASP A 299 -8.38 12.69 16.27
C ASP A 299 -7.65 13.05 17.58
N PRO A 300 -7.32 14.34 17.84
CA PRO A 300 -6.76 14.78 19.13
C PRO A 300 -7.62 14.41 20.34
N GLU A 301 -8.95 14.33 20.18
CA GLU A 301 -9.89 13.95 21.23
C GLU A 301 -10.07 12.42 21.37
N GLY A 302 -9.35 11.65 20.53
CA GLY A 302 -9.32 10.20 20.52
C GLY A 302 -8.88 9.58 21.84
N GLU A 303 -9.37 8.36 22.11
CA GLU A 303 -9.14 7.65 23.38
C GLU A 303 -9.47 8.49 24.64
N ASN A 304 -10.53 9.31 24.58
CA ASN A 304 -10.94 10.26 25.63
C ASN A 304 -9.93 11.39 25.88
N GLY A 305 -9.40 11.99 24.80
CA GLY A 305 -8.47 13.12 24.86
C GLY A 305 -7.06 12.75 25.32
N LYS A 306 -6.72 11.46 25.36
CA LYS A 306 -5.39 10.97 25.78
C LYS A 306 -4.25 11.51 24.90
N HIS A 307 -4.57 11.90 23.68
CA HIS A 307 -3.62 12.39 22.68
C HIS A 307 -3.70 13.90 22.44
N ALA A 308 -4.56 14.62 23.16
CA ALA A 308 -4.82 16.04 22.94
C ALA A 308 -3.58 16.91 23.19
N GLU A 309 -2.75 16.56 24.18
CA GLU A 309 -1.54 17.30 24.55
C GLU A 309 -0.54 17.44 23.38
N TYR A 310 -0.58 16.55 22.41
CA TYR A 310 0.30 16.54 21.22
C TYR A 310 -0.50 16.49 19.91
N GLY A 311 -1.77 16.87 19.92
CA GLY A 311 -2.58 17.05 18.70
C GLY A 311 -2.90 15.75 17.96
N GLY A 312 -3.14 14.65 18.69
CA GLY A 312 -3.38 13.33 18.11
C GLY A 312 -2.13 12.45 18.12
N LEU A 313 -2.30 11.12 18.20
CA LEU A 313 -1.17 10.18 18.28
C LEU A 313 -0.37 10.13 16.97
N LEU A 314 -1.07 10.14 15.84
CA LEU A 314 -0.52 9.99 14.50
C LEU A 314 -0.81 11.24 13.67
N ARG A 315 -0.09 11.38 12.55
CA ARG A 315 -0.43 12.35 11.48
C ARG A 315 -0.93 11.66 10.22
N ASP A 316 -0.39 10.48 9.97
CA ASP A 316 -0.70 9.66 8.82
C ASP A 316 -1.36 8.34 9.27
N ARG A 317 -1.89 7.59 8.30
CA ARG A 317 -2.48 6.27 8.46
C ARG A 317 -2.20 5.41 7.22
N PRO A 318 -2.28 4.07 7.34
CA PRO A 318 -2.26 3.22 6.15
C PRO A 318 -3.39 3.58 5.17
N LEU A 319 -3.17 3.28 3.89
CA LEU A 319 -4.24 3.31 2.90
C LEU A 319 -5.43 2.49 3.40
N ALA A 320 -6.60 3.14 3.45
CA ALA A 320 -7.76 2.53 4.05
C ALA A 320 -8.25 1.32 3.25
N VAL A 321 -8.56 0.24 3.96
CA VAL A 321 -9.17 -0.95 3.38
C VAL A 321 -10.65 -1.03 3.73
N ALA A 322 -11.45 -1.54 2.80
CA ALA A 322 -12.86 -1.80 3.06
C ALA A 322 -13.02 -2.92 4.10
N PRO A 323 -14.03 -2.85 4.98
CA PRO A 323 -14.35 -3.94 5.88
C PRO A 323 -14.56 -5.26 5.16
N SER A 324 -14.01 -6.34 5.71
CA SER A 324 -14.16 -7.69 5.20
C SER A 324 -15.15 -8.49 6.03
N GLY A 325 -16.01 -9.28 5.36
CA GLY A 325 -16.86 -10.29 6.01
C GLY A 325 -16.12 -11.58 6.37
N SER A 326 -14.84 -11.72 6.00
CA SER A 326 -14.01 -12.88 6.29
C SER A 326 -13.72 -12.99 7.79
N SER A 327 -13.82 -14.20 8.35
CA SER A 327 -13.37 -14.46 9.73
C SER A 327 -11.84 -14.37 9.88
N THR A 328 -11.09 -14.45 8.78
CA THR A 328 -9.62 -14.35 8.75
C THR A 328 -9.12 -12.98 8.27
N TRP A 329 -9.97 -11.95 8.28
CA TRP A 329 -9.66 -10.64 7.72
C TRP A 329 -8.32 -10.05 8.21
N ARG A 330 -7.89 -10.33 9.46
CA ARG A 330 -6.59 -9.89 9.98
C ARG A 330 -5.42 -10.50 9.20
N VAL A 331 -5.45 -11.81 8.96
CA VAL A 331 -4.43 -12.51 8.17
C VAL A 331 -4.53 -12.09 6.70
N ASP A 332 -5.74 -11.91 6.17
CA ASP A 332 -5.94 -11.49 4.78
C ASP A 332 -5.39 -10.08 4.53
N ASN A 333 -5.54 -9.17 5.50
CA ASN A 333 -4.96 -7.84 5.48
C ASN A 333 -3.43 -7.87 5.60
N LEU A 334 -2.88 -8.65 6.53
CA LEU A 334 -1.43 -8.83 6.63
C LEU A 334 -0.85 -9.43 5.34
N ARG A 335 -1.59 -10.31 4.65
CA ARG A 335 -1.16 -10.86 3.35
C ARG A 335 -1.16 -9.79 2.26
N ARG A 336 -2.06 -8.80 2.32
CA ARG A 336 -2.02 -7.63 1.44
C ARG A 336 -0.76 -6.82 1.68
N GLU A 337 -0.41 -6.56 2.93
CA GLU A 337 0.83 -5.84 3.28
C GLU A 337 2.08 -6.58 2.81
N VAL A 338 2.13 -7.89 3.05
CA VAL A 338 3.20 -8.76 2.50
C VAL A 338 3.26 -8.67 0.98
N SER A 339 2.12 -8.72 0.30
CA SER A 339 2.08 -8.62 -1.17
C SER A 339 2.56 -7.26 -1.67
N GLN A 340 2.24 -6.17 -0.97
CA GLN A 340 2.68 -4.81 -1.31
C GLN A 340 4.20 -4.67 -1.13
N ALA A 341 4.74 -5.15 -0.01
CA ALA A 341 6.17 -5.16 0.23
C ALA A 341 6.90 -6.02 -0.83
N GLN A 342 6.38 -7.20 -1.12
CA GLN A 342 6.94 -8.09 -2.14
C GLN A 342 6.92 -7.45 -3.54
N SER A 343 5.83 -6.77 -3.93
CA SER A 343 5.77 -6.06 -5.22
C SER A 343 6.72 -4.88 -5.29
N ALA A 344 7.00 -4.22 -4.16
CA ALA A 344 8.00 -3.16 -4.08
C ALA A 344 9.44 -3.68 -4.16
N GLY A 345 9.65 -5.00 -4.08
CA GLY A 345 10.98 -5.64 -4.10
C GLY A 345 11.58 -5.84 -2.72
N ILE A 346 10.78 -5.73 -1.66
CA ILE A 346 11.20 -6.11 -0.31
C ILE A 346 11.09 -7.64 -0.20
N ASP A 347 12.12 -8.27 0.36
CA ASP A 347 12.21 -9.73 0.40
C ASP A 347 11.54 -10.34 1.63
N GLY A 348 11.42 -9.55 2.70
CA GLY A 348 10.82 -10.02 3.94
C GLY A 348 10.56 -8.93 4.97
N PHE A 349 9.99 -9.35 6.09
CA PHE A 349 9.85 -8.50 7.26
C PHE A 349 10.71 -9.00 8.41
N THR A 350 11.41 -8.07 9.07
CA THR A 350 11.84 -8.26 10.46
C THR A 350 10.67 -7.82 11.36
N VAL A 351 10.01 -8.81 11.98
CA VAL A 351 8.75 -8.62 12.72
C VAL A 351 9.06 -8.26 14.16
N ASN A 352 8.62 -7.09 14.62
CA ASN A 352 8.92 -6.63 15.98
C ASN A 352 8.20 -7.50 17.02
N ILE A 353 8.96 -8.15 17.89
CA ILE A 353 8.47 -8.96 19.00
C ILE A 353 8.57 -8.11 20.25
N MET A 354 7.49 -7.38 20.55
CA MET A 354 7.41 -6.51 21.73
C MET A 354 6.91 -7.24 22.97
N SER A 355 6.17 -8.34 22.78
CA SER A 355 5.60 -9.20 23.82
C SER A 355 5.47 -10.64 23.29
N VAL A 356 5.35 -11.61 24.20
CA VAL A 356 5.10 -13.03 23.85
C VAL A 356 3.68 -13.50 24.21
N SER A 357 2.76 -12.53 24.34
CA SER A 357 1.34 -12.70 24.59
C SER A 357 0.56 -11.46 24.15
N GLY A 358 -0.77 -11.58 24.09
CA GLY A 358 -1.68 -10.49 23.74
C GLY A 358 -1.70 -10.13 22.25
N THR A 359 -2.35 -9.02 21.93
CA THR A 359 -2.68 -8.63 20.55
C THR A 359 -1.45 -8.48 19.65
N ASN A 360 -0.35 -7.93 20.17
CA ASN A 360 0.88 -7.76 19.38
C ASN A 360 1.53 -9.10 19.02
N TRP A 361 1.52 -10.06 19.96
CA TRP A 361 1.98 -11.43 19.70
C TRP A 361 1.09 -12.16 18.69
N ASP A 362 -0.23 -11.98 18.81
CA ASP A 362 -1.17 -12.56 17.85
C ASP A 362 -1.02 -11.97 16.45
N ALA A 363 -0.77 -10.66 16.34
CA ALA A 363 -0.45 -10.00 15.08
C ALA A 363 0.86 -10.53 14.48
N ALA A 364 1.91 -10.73 15.28
CA ALA A 364 3.16 -11.33 14.81
C ALA A 364 2.95 -12.75 14.26
N LYS A 365 2.25 -13.63 14.98
CA LYS A 365 1.90 -14.98 14.47
C LYS A 365 1.08 -14.94 13.18
N ASN A 366 0.11 -14.03 13.11
CA ASN A 366 -0.71 -13.85 11.91
C ASN A 366 0.13 -13.36 10.72
N LEU A 367 1.16 -12.55 10.95
CA LEU A 367 2.05 -12.07 9.90
C LEU A 367 2.92 -13.21 9.35
N PHE A 368 3.47 -14.08 10.20
CA PHE A 368 4.16 -15.29 9.75
C PHE A 368 3.23 -16.19 8.91
N THR A 369 1.98 -16.36 9.37
CA THR A 369 0.95 -17.09 8.62
C THR A 369 0.65 -16.44 7.27
N ALA A 370 0.58 -15.10 7.21
CA ALA A 370 0.32 -14.36 5.99
C ALA A 370 1.49 -14.47 4.99
N ALA A 371 2.73 -14.36 5.47
CA ALA A 371 3.93 -14.54 4.66
C ALA A 371 4.02 -15.95 4.08
N GLU A 372 3.71 -16.97 4.88
CA GLU A 372 3.68 -18.37 4.44
C GLU A 372 2.62 -18.60 3.36
N ARG A 373 1.43 -18.01 3.51
CA ARG A 373 0.37 -18.10 2.49
C ARG A 373 0.70 -17.36 1.20
N GLN A 374 1.46 -16.26 1.27
CA GLN A 374 1.91 -15.55 0.07
C GLN A 374 2.98 -16.36 -0.67
N GLY A 375 3.90 -16.97 0.06
CA GLY A 375 5.06 -17.65 -0.48
C GLY A 375 6.12 -16.69 -1.02
N ARG A 376 7.38 -17.15 -1.05
CA ARG A 376 8.54 -16.36 -1.53
C ARG A 376 8.68 -14.99 -0.83
N PHE A 377 8.29 -14.93 0.45
CA PHE A 377 8.48 -13.75 1.30
C PHE A 377 8.91 -14.22 2.69
N ALA A 378 9.96 -13.61 3.21
CA ALA A 378 10.59 -14.01 4.45
C ALA A 378 9.98 -13.30 5.67
N ALA A 379 9.97 -13.98 6.81
CA ALA A 379 9.67 -13.40 8.11
C ALA A 379 10.80 -13.75 9.11
N VAL A 380 11.31 -12.74 9.79
CA VAL A 380 12.40 -12.85 10.78
C VAL A 380 11.87 -12.32 12.10
N PRO A 381 11.86 -13.10 13.19
CA PRO A 381 11.50 -12.55 14.49
C PRO A 381 12.60 -11.58 14.94
N MET A 382 12.22 -10.36 15.31
CA MET A 382 13.11 -9.33 15.84
C MET A 382 12.70 -9.03 17.28
N ILE A 383 13.47 -9.50 18.26
CA ILE A 383 13.17 -9.21 19.67
C ILE A 383 13.44 -7.74 19.97
N ASP A 384 12.43 -7.04 20.49
CA ASP A 384 12.58 -5.68 21.00
C ASP A 384 13.14 -5.68 22.42
N ALA A 385 14.45 -5.49 22.57
CA ALA A 385 15.11 -5.48 23.87
C ALA A 385 14.81 -4.23 24.71
N SER A 386 13.99 -3.30 24.19
CA SER A 386 13.49 -2.13 24.91
C SER A 386 12.02 -2.24 25.30
N ALA A 387 11.29 -3.22 24.77
CA ALA A 387 9.87 -3.43 25.06
C ALA A 387 9.64 -4.41 26.22
N SER A 388 8.38 -4.72 26.49
CA SER A 388 7.99 -5.57 27.64
C SER A 388 8.54 -7.00 27.57
N VAL A 389 8.82 -7.53 26.38
CA VAL A 389 9.48 -8.85 26.21
C VAL A 389 10.85 -8.90 26.91
N ALA A 390 11.53 -7.77 27.06
CA ALA A 390 12.83 -7.68 27.68
C ALA A 390 12.80 -8.00 29.19
N GLY A 391 11.62 -7.89 29.82
CA GLY A 391 11.38 -8.29 31.21
C GLY A 391 10.91 -9.74 31.38
N VAL A 392 10.73 -10.49 30.28
CA VAL A 392 10.32 -11.90 30.31
C VAL A 392 11.55 -12.80 30.46
N ASP A 393 11.37 -13.91 31.17
CA ASP A 393 12.39 -14.94 31.30
C ASP A 393 12.87 -15.45 29.92
N PRO A 394 14.19 -15.48 29.62
CA PRO A 394 14.74 -15.87 28.32
C PRO A 394 14.20 -17.19 27.78
N GLU A 395 14.03 -18.18 28.65
CA GLU A 395 13.61 -19.51 28.28
C GLU A 395 12.15 -19.50 27.82
N THR A 396 11.31 -18.69 28.47
CA THR A 396 9.93 -18.44 28.05
C THR A 396 9.88 -17.71 26.70
N VAL A 397 10.76 -16.73 26.47
CA VAL A 397 10.86 -16.05 25.16
C VAL A 397 11.22 -17.04 24.06
N ALA A 398 12.23 -17.88 24.28
CA ALA A 398 12.63 -18.92 23.32
C ALA A 398 11.51 -19.93 23.04
N ASP A 399 10.78 -20.39 24.06
CA ASP A 399 9.63 -21.30 23.89
C ASP A 399 8.58 -20.70 22.97
N ARG A 400 8.34 -19.39 23.09
CA ARG A 400 7.37 -18.67 22.27
C ARG A 400 7.87 -18.44 20.86
N LEU A 401 9.14 -18.04 20.69
CA LEU A 401 9.74 -17.90 19.36
C LEU A 401 9.77 -19.21 18.58
N ALA A 402 9.91 -20.36 19.24
CA ALA A 402 9.82 -21.67 18.58
C ALA A 402 8.47 -21.89 17.87
N GLU A 403 7.39 -21.22 18.30
CA GLU A 403 6.10 -21.25 17.58
C GLU A 403 6.22 -20.59 16.19
N LEU A 404 6.94 -19.47 16.07
CA LEU A 404 7.12 -18.73 14.81
C LEU A 404 8.04 -19.48 13.84
N TYR A 405 9.09 -20.13 14.34
CA TYR A 405 10.05 -20.90 13.53
C TYR A 405 9.46 -22.17 12.91
N ARG A 406 8.21 -22.55 13.24
CA ARG A 406 7.49 -23.63 12.55
C ARG A 406 6.97 -23.21 11.18
N SER A 407 6.81 -21.91 10.94
CA SER A 407 6.30 -21.41 9.66
C SER A 407 7.34 -21.59 8.55
N ALA A 408 6.90 -21.99 7.35
CA ALA A 408 7.77 -22.08 6.19
C ALA A 408 8.31 -20.72 5.71
N ALA A 409 7.70 -19.61 6.15
CA ALA A 409 8.20 -18.26 5.87
C ALA A 409 9.34 -17.82 6.80
N ALA A 410 9.62 -18.55 7.89
CA ALA A 410 10.72 -18.21 8.78
C ALA A 410 12.06 -18.27 8.02
N PHE A 411 12.78 -17.15 7.99
CA PHE A 411 13.94 -16.99 7.13
C PHE A 411 15.12 -17.87 7.58
N ARG A 412 15.82 -18.44 6.61
CA ARG A 412 16.98 -19.33 6.81
C ARG A 412 18.21 -18.79 6.10
N VAL A 413 19.35 -18.89 6.79
CA VAL A 413 20.69 -18.72 6.23
C VAL A 413 21.38 -20.08 6.33
N GLY A 414 21.49 -20.77 5.19
CA GLY A 414 21.89 -22.17 5.19
C GLY A 414 20.90 -23.05 5.97
N ASP A 415 21.40 -23.77 6.97
CA ASP A 415 20.61 -24.64 7.86
C ASP A 415 20.08 -23.92 9.12
N ARG A 416 20.47 -22.65 9.33
CA ARG A 416 20.14 -21.86 10.53
C ARG A 416 19.01 -20.88 10.28
N MET A 417 18.10 -20.75 11.23
CA MET A 417 17.05 -19.73 11.23
C MET A 417 17.62 -18.39 11.69
N LEU A 418 17.22 -17.31 11.03
CA LEU A 418 17.63 -15.98 11.44
C LEU A 418 16.84 -15.50 12.66
N LEU A 419 17.56 -15.04 13.68
CA LEU A 419 17.04 -14.22 14.78
C LEU A 419 17.59 -12.81 14.62
N SER A 420 16.77 -11.79 14.87
CA SER A 420 17.24 -10.40 14.92
C SER A 420 16.85 -9.73 16.25
N SER A 421 17.37 -8.54 16.48
CA SER A 421 17.06 -7.70 17.64
C SER A 421 16.65 -6.29 17.21
N PHE A 422 15.96 -5.58 18.07
CA PHE A 422 16.00 -4.12 18.17
C PHE A 422 16.71 -3.78 19.47
N ALA A 423 17.69 -2.86 19.40
CA ALA A 423 18.49 -2.40 20.54
C ALA A 423 19.18 -3.53 21.33
N ALA A 424 19.93 -4.41 20.66
CA ALA A 424 20.57 -5.59 21.28
C ALA A 424 21.29 -5.29 22.60
N GLU A 425 21.98 -4.15 22.66
CA GLU A 425 22.77 -3.68 23.80
C GLU A 425 21.96 -3.33 25.06
N LYS A 426 20.62 -3.28 24.94
CA LYS A 426 19.73 -3.07 26.09
C LYS A 426 19.51 -4.34 26.92
N GLN A 427 20.00 -5.48 26.44
CA GLN A 427 20.01 -6.74 27.17
C GLN A 427 21.41 -7.35 27.24
N SER A 428 21.65 -8.16 28.26
CA SER A 428 22.96 -8.80 28.45
C SER A 428 23.20 -9.88 27.40
N VAL A 429 24.48 -10.10 27.07
CA VAL A 429 24.91 -11.21 26.19
C VAL A 429 24.43 -12.57 26.73
N ASP A 430 24.37 -12.74 28.06
CA ASP A 430 23.84 -13.94 28.70
C ASP A 430 22.34 -14.14 28.43
N TRP A 431 21.54 -13.08 28.52
CA TRP A 431 20.10 -13.12 28.22
C TRP A 431 19.86 -13.62 26.79
N TRP A 432 20.56 -13.05 25.82
CA TRP A 432 20.51 -13.51 24.42
C TRP A 432 21.02 -14.94 24.24
N SER A 433 22.12 -15.29 24.91
CA SER A 433 22.70 -16.63 24.86
C SER A 433 21.74 -17.70 25.34
N ARG A 434 20.98 -17.43 26.41
CA ARG A 434 19.98 -18.37 26.95
C ARG A 434 18.84 -18.61 25.97
N ILE A 435 18.37 -17.58 25.28
CA ILE A 435 17.36 -17.72 24.20
C ILE A 435 17.88 -18.60 23.08
N ILE A 436 19.05 -18.24 22.53
CA ILE A 436 19.69 -18.96 21.42
C ILE A 436 19.93 -20.42 21.81
N GLN A 437 20.51 -20.67 22.97
CA GLN A 437 20.81 -22.02 23.44
C GLN A 437 19.54 -22.85 23.64
N ARG A 438 18.45 -22.27 24.15
CA ARG A 438 17.20 -22.99 24.33
C ARG A 438 16.53 -23.32 23.00
N LEU A 439 16.47 -22.38 22.06
CA LEU A 439 15.99 -22.64 20.70
C LEU A 439 16.74 -23.81 20.05
N GLN A 440 18.07 -23.82 20.19
CA GLN A 440 18.91 -24.87 19.62
C GLN A 440 18.77 -26.22 20.34
N ARG A 441 18.88 -26.25 21.67
CA ARG A 441 19.00 -27.50 22.44
C ARG A 441 17.65 -28.14 22.78
N VAL A 442 16.63 -27.33 23.01
CA VAL A 442 15.30 -27.81 23.44
C VAL A 442 14.36 -27.93 22.24
N HIS A 443 14.36 -26.93 21.36
CA HIS A 443 13.45 -26.89 20.21
C HIS A 443 14.05 -27.42 18.91
N GLY A 444 15.35 -27.73 18.89
CA GLY A 444 16.03 -28.22 17.68
C GLY A 444 16.03 -27.20 16.55
N VAL A 445 16.00 -25.89 16.87
CA VAL A 445 16.05 -24.78 15.91
C VAL A 445 17.45 -24.20 15.92
N PRO A 446 18.33 -24.50 14.94
CA PRO A 446 19.63 -23.85 14.81
C PRO A 446 19.43 -22.36 14.54
N ILE A 447 20.11 -21.47 15.28
CA ILE A 447 19.90 -20.02 15.19
C ILE A 447 21.18 -19.34 14.72
N THR A 448 21.09 -18.54 13.67
CA THR A 448 22.07 -17.48 13.35
C THR A 448 21.54 -16.15 13.86
N PHE A 449 22.38 -15.34 14.49
CA PHE A 449 21.91 -14.11 15.16
C PHE A 449 22.46 -12.84 14.49
N GLN A 450 21.57 -11.96 14.08
CA GLN A 450 21.85 -10.63 13.55
C GLN A 450 21.54 -9.58 14.62
N ALA A 451 22.55 -9.08 15.32
CA ALA A 451 22.37 -8.11 16.39
C ALA A 451 22.27 -6.68 15.82
N VAL A 452 21.06 -6.11 15.79
CA VAL A 452 20.86 -4.68 15.46
C VAL A 452 20.86 -3.85 16.74
N PHE A 453 21.71 -2.82 16.75
CA PHE A 453 21.93 -1.92 17.87
C PHE A 453 21.27 -0.55 17.65
N LEU A 454 20.96 0.17 18.74
CA LEU A 454 20.77 1.63 18.64
C LEU A 454 22.13 2.33 18.63
N ASN A 455 23.04 1.88 19.49
CA ASN A 455 24.43 2.30 19.54
C ASN A 455 25.37 1.18 19.09
N ALA A 456 25.78 1.20 17.83
CA ALA A 456 26.72 0.22 17.26
C ALA A 456 28.21 0.54 17.56
N SER A 457 28.52 0.95 18.79
CA SER A 457 29.90 1.22 19.23
C SER A 457 30.78 -0.02 19.17
N ASP A 458 32.11 0.16 19.09
CA ASP A 458 33.07 -0.94 19.08
C ASP A 458 32.96 -1.82 20.33
N ALA A 459 32.63 -1.22 21.48
CA ALA A 459 32.38 -1.94 22.72
C ALA A 459 31.15 -2.85 22.61
N ASN A 460 30.04 -2.36 22.06
CA ASN A 460 28.82 -3.15 21.88
C ASN A 460 29.01 -4.25 20.83
N MET A 461 29.61 -3.96 19.67
CA MET A 461 29.91 -4.99 18.67
C MET A 461 30.82 -6.07 19.27
N SER A 462 31.89 -5.68 19.97
CA SER A 462 32.84 -6.60 20.59
C SER A 462 32.18 -7.48 21.66
N ALA A 463 31.27 -6.93 22.48
CA ALA A 463 30.57 -7.68 23.50
C ALA A 463 29.72 -8.83 22.90
N PHE A 464 29.16 -8.64 21.71
CA PHE A 464 28.29 -9.62 21.05
C PHE A 464 29.03 -10.58 20.09
N ARG A 465 30.36 -10.46 19.94
CA ARG A 465 31.13 -11.18 18.91
C ARG A 465 31.02 -12.71 18.96
N ASP A 466 30.82 -13.27 20.14
CA ASP A 466 30.81 -14.73 20.36
C ASP A 466 29.41 -15.34 20.14
N ILE A 467 28.37 -14.50 20.02
CA ILE A 467 26.97 -14.95 19.90
C ILE A 467 26.26 -14.43 18.65
N ALA A 468 26.74 -13.34 18.05
CA ALA A 468 26.17 -12.75 16.84
C ALA A 468 27.01 -13.15 15.61
N ASP A 469 26.33 -13.53 14.54
CA ASP A 469 26.91 -13.83 13.24
C ASP A 469 26.91 -12.59 12.32
N GLY A 470 26.12 -11.57 12.67
CA GLY A 470 26.03 -10.28 11.97
C GLY A 470 25.65 -9.13 12.89
N TYR A 471 25.95 -7.90 12.46
CA TYR A 471 25.56 -6.67 13.15
C TYR A 471 24.70 -5.75 12.29
N GLY A 472 23.91 -4.89 12.91
CA GLY A 472 23.21 -3.80 12.25
C GLY A 472 23.08 -2.57 13.15
N ASN A 473 22.58 -1.48 12.61
CA ASN A 473 22.22 -0.31 13.39
C ASN A 473 20.83 0.18 12.98
N TRP A 474 20.09 0.79 13.91
CA TRP A 474 18.79 1.38 13.62
C TRP A 474 18.84 2.67 12.77
N GLY A 475 20.04 3.24 12.63
CA GLY A 475 20.32 4.39 11.79
C GLY A 475 19.99 5.72 12.44
N VAL A 476 20.52 6.77 11.81
CA VAL A 476 20.16 8.17 12.04
C VAL A 476 19.12 8.61 11.00
N ARG A 477 18.64 9.85 11.10
CA ARG A 477 17.47 10.34 10.34
C ARG A 477 17.73 11.61 9.53
N SER A 478 18.99 12.02 9.42
CA SER A 478 19.37 13.18 8.62
C SER A 478 20.49 12.82 7.65
N GLU A 479 20.47 13.42 6.47
CA GLU A 479 21.47 13.20 5.42
C GLU A 479 22.89 13.38 5.95
N TRP A 480 23.17 14.49 6.64
CA TRP A 480 24.53 14.80 7.06
C TRP A 480 25.10 13.72 7.98
N HIS A 481 24.33 13.26 8.97
CA HIS A 481 24.77 12.20 9.88
C HIS A 481 24.86 10.85 9.16
N THR A 482 23.95 10.57 8.23
CA THR A 482 23.98 9.36 7.40
C THR A 482 25.19 9.34 6.49
N SER A 483 25.60 10.47 5.91
CA SER A 483 26.75 10.56 5.01
C SER A 483 28.09 10.60 5.77
N ASN A 484 28.13 11.24 6.93
CA ASN A 484 29.38 11.47 7.70
C ASN A 484 29.55 10.53 8.91
N GLY A 485 28.59 9.66 9.19
CA GLY A 485 28.65 8.73 10.32
C GLY A 485 29.74 7.65 10.17
N PRO A 486 30.07 6.92 11.25
CA PRO A 486 31.11 5.88 11.23
C PRO A 486 30.81 4.73 10.25
N ASP A 487 31.83 4.21 9.58
CA ASP A 487 31.70 3.03 8.71
C ASP A 487 31.55 1.74 9.54
N TYR A 488 30.32 1.51 10.01
CA TYR A 488 29.97 0.33 10.79
C TYR A 488 30.02 -0.97 9.99
N ALA A 489 29.85 -0.92 8.67
CA ALA A 489 29.97 -2.10 7.82
C ALA A 489 31.43 -2.58 7.78
N ALA A 490 32.39 -1.68 7.59
CA ALA A 490 33.81 -2.02 7.65
C ALA A 490 34.22 -2.55 9.03
N ARG A 491 33.68 -1.97 10.11
CA ARG A 491 33.91 -2.46 11.50
C ARG A 491 33.36 -3.87 11.70
N ALA A 492 32.15 -4.16 11.21
CA ALA A 492 31.57 -5.49 11.24
C ALA A 492 32.41 -6.50 10.44
N ALA A 493 32.83 -6.12 9.23
CA ALA A 493 33.67 -6.95 8.37
C ALA A 493 35.04 -7.26 9.00
N ALA A 494 35.65 -6.30 9.71
CA ALA A 494 36.90 -6.49 10.44
C ALA A 494 36.76 -7.53 11.59
N LEU A 495 35.54 -7.75 12.08
CA LEU A 495 35.19 -8.79 13.06
C LEU A 495 34.70 -10.09 12.39
N GLY A 496 34.74 -10.18 11.05
CA GLY A 496 34.25 -11.32 10.28
C GLY A 496 32.73 -11.47 10.31
N LYS A 497 31.98 -10.37 10.51
CA LYS A 497 30.52 -10.37 10.65
C LYS A 497 29.84 -9.69 9.47
N THR A 498 28.61 -10.12 9.16
CA THR A 498 27.78 -9.44 8.16
C THR A 498 27.26 -8.10 8.68
N TRP A 499 26.83 -7.23 7.77
CA TRP A 499 26.22 -5.94 8.08
C TRP A 499 24.78 -5.83 7.55
N MET A 500 23.87 -5.42 8.42
CA MET A 500 22.50 -5.01 8.11
C MET A 500 22.39 -3.48 8.18
N ALA A 501 22.35 -2.84 7.01
CA ALA A 501 22.35 -1.39 6.88
C ALA A 501 20.93 -0.79 7.07
N PRO A 502 20.79 0.26 7.89
CA PRO A 502 19.53 0.98 8.01
C PRO A 502 19.27 1.86 6.79
N VAL A 503 18.04 1.87 6.31
CA VAL A 503 17.51 2.81 5.33
C VAL A 503 16.24 3.42 5.89
N SER A 504 16.13 4.75 5.86
CA SER A 504 15.00 5.46 6.47
C SER A 504 14.62 6.70 5.69
N VAL A 505 13.32 7.05 5.69
CA VAL A 505 12.82 8.26 5.05
C VAL A 505 12.97 9.46 5.99
N GLN A 506 12.12 9.52 7.01
CA GLN A 506 11.95 10.63 7.94
C GLN A 506 11.64 10.09 9.35
N ASP A 507 11.64 10.97 10.35
CA ASP A 507 11.23 10.61 11.71
C ASP A 507 10.69 11.83 12.45
N TYR A 508 9.38 11.82 12.69
CA TYR A 508 8.63 12.84 13.41
C TYR A 508 7.75 12.17 14.46
N ARG A 509 7.95 12.54 15.73
CA ARG A 509 7.29 11.93 16.89
C ARG A 509 6.48 12.97 17.65
N PRO A 510 5.19 13.19 17.30
CA PRO A 510 4.33 14.16 17.96
C PRO A 510 4.33 14.03 19.49
N ARG A 511 4.16 12.80 19.98
CA ARG A 511 4.09 12.51 21.42
C ARG A 511 5.34 12.93 22.20
N ALA A 512 6.50 12.86 21.57
CA ALA A 512 7.77 13.22 22.21
C ALA A 512 8.17 14.68 21.95
N GLY A 513 7.46 15.39 21.08
CA GLY A 513 7.81 16.76 20.69
C GLY A 513 9.19 16.83 20.02
N VAL A 514 9.57 15.81 19.25
CA VAL A 514 10.86 15.77 18.55
C VAL A 514 10.73 15.26 17.13
N PHE A 515 11.63 15.73 16.27
CA PHE A 515 11.85 15.17 14.93
C PHE A 515 13.32 15.27 14.55
N ALA A 516 13.68 14.61 13.46
CA ALA A 516 14.95 14.83 12.76
C ALA A 516 14.65 15.37 11.36
N GLU A 517 15.39 16.40 10.94
CA GLU A 517 15.25 16.93 9.59
C GLU A 517 15.92 15.97 8.58
N SER A 518 15.10 15.32 7.75
CA SER A 518 15.55 14.41 6.70
C SER A 518 15.95 15.11 5.40
N GLY A 519 15.58 16.38 5.22
CA GLY A 519 15.85 17.15 4.01
C GLY A 519 15.03 16.61 2.83
N ASN A 520 13.70 16.53 2.98
CA ASN A 520 12.81 15.82 2.06
C ASN A 520 13.28 14.36 1.92
N THR A 521 13.71 13.92 0.73
CA THR A 521 14.25 12.56 0.52
C THR A 521 15.78 12.47 0.53
N ASP A 522 16.50 13.52 0.97
CA ASP A 522 17.97 13.48 1.08
C ASP A 522 18.45 12.33 1.96
N ASN A 523 17.92 12.18 3.18
CA ASN A 523 18.29 11.06 4.05
C ASN A 523 17.95 9.69 3.44
N LEU A 524 16.81 9.57 2.75
CA LEU A 524 16.41 8.34 2.07
C LEU A 524 17.46 7.94 1.03
N ARG A 525 17.83 8.87 0.14
CA ARG A 525 18.84 8.61 -0.91
C ARG A 525 20.22 8.35 -0.33
N ALA A 526 20.63 9.10 0.69
CA ALA A 526 21.92 8.93 1.35
C ALA A 526 22.04 7.57 2.06
N SER A 527 20.98 7.14 2.75
CA SER A 527 20.98 5.85 3.44
C SER A 527 20.98 4.67 2.46
N TRP A 528 20.22 4.76 1.36
CA TRP A 528 20.31 3.78 0.27
C TRP A 528 21.70 3.69 -0.35
N ARG A 529 22.29 4.84 -0.69
CA ARG A 529 23.66 4.89 -1.23
C ARG A 529 24.64 4.25 -0.27
N ARG A 530 24.56 4.58 1.03
CA ARG A 530 25.44 4.01 2.04
C ARG A 530 25.27 2.50 2.18
N ALA A 531 24.04 1.98 2.15
CA ALA A 531 23.79 0.55 2.17
C ALA A 531 24.46 -0.19 1.00
N ILE A 532 24.35 0.37 -0.21
CA ILE A 532 24.96 -0.18 -1.43
C ILE A 532 26.49 -0.07 -1.41
N GLU A 533 27.01 1.14 -1.18
CA GLU A 533 28.44 1.46 -1.25
C GLU A 533 29.27 0.75 -0.17
N SER A 534 28.66 0.49 1.00
CA SER A 534 29.31 -0.25 2.10
C SER A 534 29.38 -1.76 1.87
N GLY A 535 28.73 -2.29 0.83
CA GLY A 535 28.67 -3.72 0.55
C GLY A 535 27.90 -4.49 1.62
N ALA A 536 26.86 -3.90 2.21
CA ALA A 536 26.01 -4.56 3.20
C ALA A 536 25.38 -5.85 2.63
N GLN A 537 25.22 -6.87 3.48
CA GLN A 537 24.54 -8.12 3.10
C GLN A 537 23.04 -7.99 3.29
N TYR A 538 22.61 -7.20 4.28
CA TYR A 538 21.19 -6.97 4.51
C TYR A 538 20.89 -5.47 4.54
N VAL A 539 19.67 -5.12 4.15
CA VAL A 539 19.08 -3.81 4.42
C VAL A 539 17.92 -4.00 5.39
N GLN A 540 17.78 -3.04 6.29
CA GLN A 540 16.59 -2.87 7.11
C GLN A 540 15.94 -1.53 6.80
N LEU A 541 14.74 -1.56 6.22
CA LEU A 541 13.90 -0.38 6.10
C LEU A 541 13.29 -0.05 7.47
N VAL A 542 13.52 1.17 7.92
CA VAL A 542 13.08 1.69 9.22
C VAL A 542 12.04 2.78 8.94
N THR A 543 10.75 2.45 8.89
CA THR A 543 10.10 1.13 9.13
C THR A 543 9.07 0.81 8.05
N TRP A 544 8.50 -0.39 8.02
CA TRP A 544 7.33 -0.63 7.17
C TRP A 544 6.17 0.26 7.58
N ASN A 545 5.78 0.26 8.86
CA ASN A 545 4.49 0.81 9.29
C ASN A 545 4.48 1.45 10.70
N ASP A 546 5.59 2.00 11.20
CA ASP A 546 5.57 2.78 12.44
C ASP A 546 5.16 4.24 12.18
N TYR A 547 3.84 4.43 12.12
CA TYR A 547 3.20 5.74 11.95
C TYR A 547 3.39 6.66 13.17
N SER A 548 3.70 6.11 14.36
CA SER A 548 3.90 6.94 15.56
C SER A 548 5.19 7.75 15.52
N GLU A 549 6.11 7.31 14.65
CA GLU A 549 7.38 7.97 14.35
C GLU A 549 7.40 8.57 12.94
N SER A 550 6.31 8.45 12.17
CA SER A 550 6.23 8.88 10.78
C SER A 550 7.31 8.25 9.87
N THR A 551 7.81 7.06 10.23
CA THR A 551 8.96 6.40 9.56
C THR A 551 8.54 5.44 8.44
N GLN A 552 7.25 5.29 8.19
CA GLN A 552 6.68 4.26 7.32
C GLN A 552 7.16 4.36 5.86
N PHE A 553 7.43 3.20 5.27
CA PHE A 553 7.52 2.99 3.83
C PHE A 553 6.22 2.44 3.25
N ALA A 554 5.38 1.81 4.07
CA ALA A 554 4.10 1.24 3.64
C ALA A 554 3.23 2.31 2.99
N PRO A 555 2.44 1.95 1.97
CA PRO A 555 1.58 2.93 1.30
C PRO A 555 0.58 3.57 2.28
N SER A 556 0.54 4.90 2.29
CA SER A 556 -0.19 5.68 3.28
C SER A 556 -1.10 6.75 2.68
N ALA A 557 -1.90 7.39 3.54
CA ALA A 557 -2.76 8.49 3.14
C ALA A 557 -1.99 9.75 2.72
N ASP A 558 -0.78 9.96 3.21
CA ASP A 558 0.01 11.18 2.96
C ASP A 558 1.02 11.05 1.81
N HIS A 559 1.45 9.82 1.49
CA HIS A 559 2.46 9.62 0.45
C HIS A 559 2.19 8.50 -0.54
N GLY A 560 1.12 7.71 -0.37
CA GLY A 560 0.88 6.54 -1.21
C GLY A 560 2.16 5.68 -1.33
N ASP A 561 2.48 5.24 -2.54
CA ASP A 561 3.69 4.44 -2.84
C ASP A 561 4.97 5.28 -3.02
N THR A 562 4.93 6.61 -2.88
CA THR A 562 6.01 7.52 -3.32
C THR A 562 7.39 7.13 -2.76
N PHE A 563 7.50 6.78 -1.48
CA PHE A 563 8.78 6.41 -0.88
C PHE A 563 9.28 5.02 -1.32
N LEU A 564 8.37 4.11 -1.69
CA LEU A 564 8.72 2.83 -2.31
C LEU A 564 9.20 3.04 -3.75
N ASP A 565 8.50 3.87 -4.52
CA ASP A 565 8.85 4.17 -5.92
C ASP A 565 10.21 4.88 -6.02
N ILE A 566 10.47 5.86 -5.16
CA ILE A 566 11.78 6.53 -5.08
C ILE A 566 12.87 5.52 -4.70
N SER A 567 12.56 4.56 -3.82
CA SER A 567 13.51 3.53 -3.37
C SER A 567 13.77 2.45 -4.42
N ARG A 568 12.84 2.20 -5.34
CA ARG A 568 12.87 1.05 -6.26
C ARG A 568 14.20 0.90 -7.01
N PRO A 569 14.78 1.95 -7.62
CA PRO A 569 16.04 1.80 -8.32
C PRO A 569 17.23 1.47 -7.41
N TYR A 570 17.18 1.88 -6.14
CA TYR A 570 18.21 1.56 -5.17
C TYR A 570 18.08 0.13 -4.67
N LEU A 571 16.85 -0.36 -4.48
CA LEU A 571 16.54 -1.77 -4.24
C LEU A 571 17.11 -2.65 -5.35
N ASP A 572 16.77 -2.34 -6.60
CA ASP A 572 17.26 -3.07 -7.78
C ASP A 572 18.79 -3.05 -7.88
N TRP A 573 19.42 -1.92 -7.54
CA TRP A 573 20.87 -1.82 -7.48
C TRP A 573 21.44 -2.69 -6.35
N PHE A 574 20.85 -2.64 -5.16
CA PHE A 574 21.31 -3.43 -4.02
C PHE A 574 21.29 -4.92 -4.36
N HIS A 575 20.16 -5.43 -4.86
CA HIS A 575 20.01 -6.83 -5.26
C HIS A 575 20.97 -7.24 -6.37
N SER A 576 21.03 -6.48 -7.47
CA SER A 576 21.83 -6.87 -8.64
C SER A 576 23.31 -6.54 -8.53
N GLY A 577 23.69 -5.64 -7.62
CA GLY A 577 25.02 -5.04 -7.53
C GLY A 577 25.38 -4.07 -8.66
N ALA A 578 24.47 -3.81 -9.60
CA ALA A 578 24.67 -2.88 -10.70
C ALA A 578 23.60 -1.79 -10.71
N GLN A 579 24.01 -0.53 -10.92
CA GLN A 579 23.05 0.56 -10.96
C GLN A 579 22.11 0.40 -12.17
N PRO A 580 20.78 0.33 -11.97
CA PRO A 580 19.85 0.14 -13.07
C PRO A 580 19.75 1.41 -13.92
N ARG A 581 19.59 1.21 -15.23
CA ARG A 581 19.27 2.30 -16.17
C ARG A 581 17.86 2.81 -15.91
N VAL A 582 17.64 4.10 -16.20
CA VAL A 582 16.29 4.67 -16.22
C VAL A 582 15.64 4.30 -17.55
N THR A 583 14.52 3.58 -17.51
CA THR A 583 13.79 3.11 -18.70
C THR A 583 12.46 3.81 -18.92
N GLU A 584 11.98 4.58 -17.95
CA GLU A 584 10.72 5.31 -18.01
C GLU A 584 10.88 6.70 -17.42
N ASP A 585 10.13 7.68 -17.95
CA ASP A 585 10.08 9.03 -17.39
C ASP A 585 9.14 9.02 -16.17
N GLN A 586 9.68 9.36 -15.00
CA GLN A 586 8.94 9.38 -13.74
C GLN A 586 9.25 10.68 -12.99
N ALA A 587 8.28 11.18 -12.22
CA ALA A 587 8.47 12.29 -11.31
C ALA A 587 7.82 11.99 -9.96
N PHE A 588 8.38 12.61 -8.93
CA PHE A 588 7.87 12.57 -7.57
C PHE A 588 7.92 13.98 -6.99
N LEU A 589 6.87 14.38 -6.30
CA LEU A 589 6.84 15.59 -5.48
C LEU A 589 6.86 15.21 -4.01
N VAL A 590 7.79 15.78 -3.26
CA VAL A 590 7.89 15.57 -1.81
C VAL A 590 7.94 16.93 -1.12
N HIS A 591 7.02 17.18 -0.19
CA HIS A 591 6.92 18.47 0.51
C HIS A 591 6.16 18.37 1.83
N ARG A 592 6.30 19.38 2.69
CA ARG A 592 5.41 19.59 3.85
C ARG A 592 4.12 20.29 3.43
N THR A 593 3.05 20.15 4.22
CA THR A 593 1.76 20.84 4.02
C THR A 593 1.66 22.14 4.81
N GLN A 594 2.73 22.52 5.51
CA GLN A 594 2.84 23.69 6.34
C GLN A 594 4.31 24.12 6.40
N PHE A 595 4.55 25.38 6.77
CA PHE A 595 5.90 25.80 7.15
C PHE A 595 6.30 25.20 8.50
N VAL A 596 7.58 24.94 8.70
CA VAL A 596 8.08 24.45 9.99
C VAL A 596 7.73 25.41 11.14
N GLY A 597 7.79 26.71 10.86
CA GLY A 597 7.43 27.78 11.80
C GLY A 597 5.93 28.12 11.86
N ALA A 598 5.06 27.37 11.17
CA ALA A 598 3.63 27.60 11.20
C ALA A 598 3.08 27.43 12.62
N ARG A 599 2.06 28.24 12.96
CA ARG A 599 1.39 28.18 14.26
C ARG A 599 0.07 27.42 14.09
N PRO A 600 -0.07 26.21 14.67
CA PRO A 600 -1.31 25.47 14.55
C PRO A 600 -2.48 26.16 15.26
N ALA A 601 -3.69 25.91 14.79
CA ALA A 601 -4.92 26.44 15.37
C ALA A 601 -5.20 25.81 16.75
N LEU A 602 -4.92 24.52 16.92
CA LEU A 602 -5.03 23.82 18.19
C LEU A 602 -3.72 23.95 18.99
N SER A 603 -3.84 24.31 20.27
CA SER A 603 -2.70 24.34 21.18
C SER A 603 -2.30 22.93 21.57
N HIS A 604 -1.05 22.56 21.31
CA HIS A 604 -0.44 21.28 21.68
C HIS A 604 1.09 21.40 21.71
N LEU A 605 1.76 20.35 22.17
CA LEU A 605 3.21 20.20 22.15
C LEU A 605 3.73 20.28 20.71
N LEU A 606 4.58 21.28 20.45
CA LEU A 606 5.26 21.43 19.17
C LEU A 606 6.60 20.72 19.20
N ALA A 607 6.97 20.10 18.08
CA ALA A 607 8.22 19.38 17.97
C ALA A 607 9.42 20.26 17.64
N ALA A 608 10.56 19.88 18.22
CA ALA A 608 11.86 20.46 17.95
C ALA A 608 12.77 19.48 17.18
N PRO A 609 13.69 19.97 16.33
CA PRO A 609 14.60 19.13 15.57
C PRO A 609 15.75 18.63 16.46
N THR A 610 15.45 17.81 17.47
CA THR A 610 16.40 17.35 18.49
C THR A 610 16.52 15.83 18.57
N LEU A 611 15.79 15.09 17.72
CA LEU A 611 15.77 13.64 17.76
C LEU A 611 17.18 13.07 17.51
N GLY A 612 17.56 12.09 18.32
CA GLY A 612 18.87 11.41 18.21
C GLY A 612 20.06 12.33 18.51
N GLY A 613 19.84 13.49 19.15
CA GLY A 613 20.87 14.51 19.36
C GLY A 613 21.24 15.28 18.09
N THR A 614 20.49 15.08 17.00
CA THR A 614 20.64 15.89 15.79
C THR A 614 20.08 17.28 16.02
N SER A 615 20.59 18.29 15.31
CA SER A 615 20.10 19.67 15.38
C SER A 615 20.13 20.35 14.01
N SER A 616 19.92 19.55 12.95
CA SER A 616 19.89 20.05 11.58
C SER A 616 18.78 21.08 11.43
N SER A 617 19.11 22.22 10.80
CA SER A 617 18.12 23.27 10.55
C SER A 617 17.04 22.75 9.61
N PRO A 618 15.76 22.85 10.00
CA PRO A 618 14.67 22.44 9.13
C PRO A 618 14.57 23.27 7.86
N THR A 619 14.07 22.67 6.79
CA THR A 619 13.89 23.35 5.49
C THR A 619 12.43 23.48 5.10
N ASP A 620 12.08 24.60 4.47
CA ASP A 620 10.76 24.85 3.89
C ASP A 620 10.89 24.79 2.36
N GLU A 621 10.98 23.56 1.85
CA GLU A 621 11.19 23.29 0.42
C GLU A 621 10.22 22.25 -0.16
N VAL A 622 9.90 22.42 -1.44
CA VAL A 622 9.30 21.38 -2.28
C VAL A 622 10.42 20.73 -3.08
N GLU A 623 10.54 19.42 -2.98
CA GLU A 623 11.47 18.61 -3.76
C GLU A 623 10.75 17.95 -4.93
N ALA A 624 11.35 18.04 -6.12
CA ALA A 624 11.01 17.25 -7.29
C ALA A 624 12.14 16.27 -7.58
N VAL A 625 11.87 14.97 -7.40
CA VAL A 625 12.76 13.89 -7.84
C VAL A 625 12.30 13.43 -9.22
N VAL A 626 13.20 13.38 -10.20
CA VAL A 626 12.86 13.01 -11.58
C VAL A 626 13.78 11.93 -12.10
N TYR A 627 13.20 10.91 -12.73
CA TYR A 627 13.91 9.87 -13.46
C TYR A 627 13.56 10.06 -14.93
N LEU A 628 14.55 10.37 -15.77
CA LEU A 628 14.33 10.71 -17.18
C LEU A 628 15.11 9.78 -18.11
N THR A 629 14.45 9.30 -19.16
CA THR A 629 15.05 8.50 -20.24
C THR A 629 15.92 9.35 -21.18
N ALA A 630 15.60 10.63 -21.31
CA ALA A 630 16.29 11.62 -22.13
C ALA A 630 16.13 13.01 -21.50
N PRO A 631 17.01 13.99 -21.83
CA PRO A 631 16.88 15.34 -21.29
C PRO A 631 15.49 15.94 -21.54
N ALA A 632 15.00 16.70 -20.58
CA ALA A 632 13.69 17.35 -20.62
C ALA A 632 13.70 18.61 -19.75
N THR A 633 12.70 19.46 -19.95
CA THR A 633 12.46 20.61 -19.08
C THR A 633 11.51 20.21 -17.97
N LEU A 634 11.93 20.40 -16.71
CA LEU A 634 11.06 20.32 -15.54
C LEU A 634 10.55 21.71 -15.19
N THR A 635 9.26 21.85 -14.90
CA THR A 635 8.68 23.04 -14.27
C THR A 635 8.01 22.66 -12.97
N VAL A 636 8.43 23.25 -11.85
CA VAL A 636 7.81 23.08 -10.53
C VAL A 636 7.06 24.36 -10.18
N SER A 637 5.77 24.25 -9.86
CA SER A 637 4.92 25.39 -9.50
C SER A 637 4.40 25.24 -8.08
N VAL A 638 4.71 26.22 -7.23
CA VAL A 638 4.37 26.27 -5.80
C VAL A 638 3.74 27.62 -5.49
N GLY A 639 2.52 27.63 -4.96
CA GLY A 639 1.82 28.86 -4.59
C GLY A 639 1.66 29.87 -5.75
N GLY A 640 1.54 29.37 -6.99
CA GLY A 640 1.43 30.19 -8.20
C GLY A 640 2.75 30.68 -8.79
N VAL A 641 3.90 30.35 -8.18
CA VAL A 641 5.23 30.66 -8.70
C VAL A 641 5.79 29.44 -9.41
N ALA A 642 6.02 29.53 -10.72
CA ALA A 642 6.63 28.49 -11.53
C ALA A 642 8.14 28.70 -11.67
N THR A 643 8.92 27.66 -11.39
CA THR A 643 10.38 27.61 -11.58
C THR A 643 10.71 26.53 -12.58
N ARG A 644 11.56 26.86 -13.57
CA ARG A 644 11.95 25.97 -14.66
C ARG A 644 13.39 25.49 -14.49
N PHE A 645 13.61 24.21 -14.76
CA PHE A 645 14.91 23.56 -14.75
C PHE A 645 15.11 22.77 -16.05
N GLU A 646 16.33 22.76 -16.57
CA GLU A 646 16.72 21.79 -17.60
C GLU A 646 17.31 20.56 -16.90
N ALA A 647 16.68 19.40 -17.12
CA ALA A 647 17.01 18.16 -16.47
C ALA A 647 17.65 17.17 -17.46
N PRO A 648 18.83 16.60 -17.13
CA PRO A 648 19.47 15.60 -17.99
C PRO A 648 18.73 14.26 -17.93
N ALA A 649 19.09 13.35 -18.85
CA ALA A 649 18.73 11.94 -18.70
C ALA A 649 19.34 11.37 -17.41
N GLY A 650 18.68 10.38 -16.82
CA GLY A 650 19.05 9.77 -15.55
C GLY A 650 18.22 10.31 -14.39
N ARG A 651 18.79 10.27 -13.18
CA ARG A 651 18.11 10.66 -11.94
C ARG A 651 18.59 12.04 -11.52
N SER A 652 17.67 12.96 -11.30
CA SER A 652 17.96 14.32 -10.86
C SER A 652 17.00 14.75 -9.75
N VAL A 653 17.43 15.72 -8.95
CA VAL A 653 16.66 16.27 -7.84
C VAL A 653 16.72 17.78 -7.91
N TYR A 654 15.58 18.42 -7.73
CA TYR A 654 15.46 19.88 -7.72
C TYR A 654 14.62 20.31 -6.53
N THR A 655 15.03 21.38 -5.85
CA THR A 655 14.23 21.99 -4.80
C THR A 655 13.81 23.41 -5.17
N VAL A 656 12.64 23.80 -4.70
CA VAL A 656 12.15 25.18 -4.77
C VAL A 656 11.57 25.58 -3.41
N PRO A 657 11.56 26.87 -3.05
CA PRO A 657 10.99 27.31 -1.77
C PRO A 657 9.52 26.92 -1.63
N LEU A 658 9.14 26.45 -0.44
CA LEU A 658 7.75 26.20 -0.06
C LEU A 658 6.96 27.52 -0.03
N ARG A 659 5.71 27.48 -0.51
CA ARG A 659 4.78 28.61 -0.50
C ARG A 659 3.37 28.10 -0.25
N GLU A 660 2.53 28.92 0.40
CA GLU A 660 1.12 28.60 0.57
C GLU A 660 0.43 28.36 -0.77
N GLY A 661 -0.49 27.40 -0.81
CA GLY A 661 -1.27 27.05 -1.98
C GLY A 661 -0.91 25.70 -2.60
N THR A 662 -1.08 25.61 -3.92
CA THR A 662 -0.94 24.35 -4.68
C THR A 662 0.51 24.04 -5.02
N VAL A 663 0.85 22.76 -5.03
CA VAL A 663 2.14 22.23 -5.49
C VAL A 663 1.91 21.36 -6.74
N SER A 664 2.71 21.56 -7.78
CA SER A 664 2.62 20.78 -9.02
C SER A 664 3.95 20.74 -9.76
N ALA A 665 4.13 19.73 -10.62
CA ALA A 665 5.27 19.60 -11.51
C ALA A 665 4.84 19.13 -12.90
N THR A 666 5.51 19.62 -13.93
CA THR A 666 5.35 19.14 -15.30
C THR A 666 6.71 18.90 -15.93
N ILE A 667 6.84 17.80 -16.66
CA ILE A 667 8.03 17.52 -17.48
C ILE A 667 7.62 17.64 -18.95
N GLU A 668 8.37 18.44 -19.71
CA GLU A 668 8.16 18.68 -21.12
C GLU A 668 9.40 18.32 -21.95
N ARG A 669 9.21 17.60 -23.05
CA ARG A 669 10.25 17.26 -24.02
C ARG A 669 9.77 17.63 -25.42
N SER A 670 10.55 18.44 -26.13
CA SER A 670 10.21 18.92 -27.49
C SER A 670 8.82 19.57 -27.58
N GLY A 671 8.41 20.31 -26.55
CA GLY A 671 7.10 20.98 -26.49
C GLY A 671 5.91 20.06 -26.18
N GLN A 672 6.15 18.78 -25.90
CA GLN A 672 5.15 17.82 -25.46
C GLN A 672 5.29 17.55 -23.97
N ARG A 673 4.18 17.55 -23.24
CA ARG A 673 4.16 17.16 -21.83
C ARG A 673 4.23 15.65 -21.72
N VAL A 674 5.27 15.13 -21.05
CA VAL A 674 5.48 13.70 -20.83
C VAL A 674 5.02 13.24 -19.45
N VAL A 675 5.10 14.12 -18.44
CA VAL A 675 4.61 13.86 -17.08
C VAL A 675 3.90 15.11 -16.54
N SER A 676 2.81 14.92 -15.80
CA SER A 676 2.07 15.99 -15.11
C SER A 676 1.65 15.51 -13.73
N LEU A 677 2.03 16.25 -12.70
CA LEU A 677 1.72 15.94 -11.30
C LEU A 677 1.13 17.16 -10.61
N THR A 678 0.04 16.95 -9.88
CA THR A 678 -0.53 17.95 -8.96
C THR A 678 -0.69 17.29 -7.61
N SER A 679 -0.10 17.89 -6.58
CA SER A 679 -0.29 17.39 -5.22
C SER A 679 -1.72 17.65 -4.76
N PRO A 680 -2.42 16.65 -4.20
CA PRO A 680 -3.73 16.87 -3.59
C PRO A 680 -3.61 17.66 -2.27
N TYR A 681 -2.40 17.74 -1.71
CA TYR A 681 -2.12 18.41 -0.45
C TYR A 681 -1.69 19.85 -0.70
N ARG A 682 -2.45 20.79 -0.12
CA ARG A 682 -2.13 22.22 -0.19
C ARG A 682 -1.24 22.60 0.99
N VAL A 683 -0.35 23.56 0.74
CA VAL A 683 0.42 24.21 1.80
C VAL A 683 -0.44 25.28 2.45
N VAL A 684 -0.57 25.25 3.77
CA VAL A 684 -1.35 26.22 4.56
C VAL A 684 -0.47 26.98 5.55
N GLY A 685 -0.80 28.26 5.80
CA GLY A 685 -0.10 29.06 6.82
C GLY A 685 -0.51 28.74 8.25
N THR A 686 -1.74 28.23 8.43
CA THR A 686 -2.32 27.89 9.74
C THR A 686 -2.92 26.49 9.69
N PRO A 687 -2.14 25.45 10.00
CA PRO A 687 -2.64 24.08 10.08
C PRO A 687 -3.49 23.89 11.33
N GLU A 688 -4.29 22.83 11.40
CA GLU A 688 -5.07 22.52 12.62
C GLU A 688 -4.15 22.02 13.75
N VAL A 689 -3.32 21.02 13.43
CA VAL A 689 -2.26 20.47 14.29
C VAL A 689 -0.91 20.56 13.56
N GLN A 690 0.20 20.52 14.28
CA GLN A 690 1.53 20.54 13.65
C GLN A 690 1.78 19.19 12.97
N ASP A 691 2.06 19.21 11.68
CA ASP A 691 2.60 18.07 10.94
C ASP A 691 3.90 18.43 10.23
N LEU A 692 5.00 17.83 10.68
CA LEU A 692 6.32 18.04 10.10
C LEU A 692 6.75 16.90 9.18
N SER A 693 5.87 15.92 8.95
CA SER A 693 6.07 14.85 7.99
C SER A 693 6.08 15.39 6.57
N TYR A 694 6.84 14.72 5.72
CA TYR A 694 6.87 14.89 4.28
C TYR A 694 5.79 14.04 3.62
N TYR A 695 5.00 14.70 2.79
CA TYR A 695 3.98 14.12 1.93
C TYR A 695 4.61 13.79 0.58
N GLY A 696 4.05 12.80 -0.11
CA GLY A 696 4.60 12.26 -1.36
C GLY A 696 3.54 12.11 -2.45
N VAL A 697 3.90 12.44 -3.69
CA VAL A 697 3.04 12.21 -4.86
C VAL A 697 3.89 11.66 -6.00
N SER A 698 3.47 10.52 -6.55
CA SER A 698 4.15 9.77 -7.60
C SER A 698 3.44 9.88 -8.95
N SER A 699 4.19 9.80 -10.05
CA SER A 699 3.62 9.65 -11.40
C SER A 699 3.46 8.20 -11.85
N VAL A 700 3.82 7.23 -11.00
CA VAL A 700 3.95 5.81 -11.37
C VAL A 700 2.65 5.01 -11.13
N GLY A 701 1.64 5.61 -10.51
CA GLY A 701 0.32 5.00 -10.31
C GLY A 701 -0.71 6.00 -9.80
#